data_AF-A0A3N5Q6Y0-F1
#
_entry.id   AF-A0A3N5Q6Y0-F1
#
_cell.length_a   1.000
_cell.length_b   1.000
_cell.length_c   1.000
_cell.angle_alpha   90.00
_cell.angle_beta   90.00
_cell.angle_gamma   90.00
#
_symmetry.space_group_name_H-M   'P 1'
#
loop_
_entity.id
_entity.type
_entity.pdbx_description
1 polymer ?
#
loop_
_entity_poly.entity_id
_entity_poly.type
_entity_poly.pdbx_seq_one_letter_code
_entity_poly.pdbx_strand_id
1 'polypeptide(L)'
;RAALDVESQARTSLSDDRQRASVLEERLNSAERTIERLDREHNESSAQQNTTEEELRIVRERLHVMRDELVQSNATLDDRRSIVTDAQAALQQARMELTERRDEVTTLRQQVNEHRSQADRVRIQGEALTRRLAENDLQLTQTIERTQQVEQQIAAESADLPQLESALQEAETALHNAEARQTALRTEQEGLQATVEDQKTKAAHANASLEFLVGLVDTTESSKFLMNTPEWKPSGEKLTLAEVLNTSDELRVAIEAALGDAARYFVVANRDEANQAIGALSRNNVGKATFLCRDAVPQIPAPPAMDLSGQLMGWASELVVCDETLRGAVRGILGRTVVVRDVDAAWDAMRSTPAESAVTLAGEFVHRSGAVRGGSASRTEGVRVGRRERIEQLRGEVAELETQIAATETRLREIKAELQTIDLRVLGEVVRRAAVARNDRQQRIDAMRGRIDDIQAQRQKFIDEADGFRAELETLSARMTEMDKLVEEAQRVLMEREHHVEQASQRVMMAEQVMQHASAELREAEILMVRLDGDLQSLQADEVRLSNQSLTIDQRRDQREQERRTLGEQRTELMQDLEKARTAVEAALALLTQAVAAREGLELTLQERTAATHAATEQVRAQRRTVEQVVQELHDADLKLNGAQLRMESLVRRATEELEIEIPLEPTTPETEETPEQIRTEVQELRRKLTSMGNVNFLALEEHEREAERHAFLTQQLADLVDSERTLTETIAEINRTAREHFTTTFTKIRENFTQLFKVLFSEDDEADLQMIETEDNDPLECQIEITAKPRGKRPHSIEMLSGGEKTLTAIALLFAIYLVKPSPFCILDEVDAPLDDANIDRYLKIIRKFSENTQFLMITHNKKTMEAADTLYGVTMEEPAVSKVVSVQLSGDRPTTSAA
;
A
#
# COMPACT_ATOMS: atom_id res chain seq x y z
N ARG A 1 138.50 -124.29 39.77
CA ARG A 1 137.19 -124.62 40.37
C ARG A 1 137.17 -124.38 41.88
N ALA A 2 138.07 -124.93 42.72
CA ALA A 2 138.21 -124.43 44.11
C ALA A 2 138.66 -122.95 44.18
N ALA A 3 139.49 -122.48 43.22
CA ALA A 3 139.77 -121.05 43.03
C ALA A 3 138.59 -120.25 42.43
N LEU A 4 137.59 -120.91 41.82
CA LEU A 4 136.37 -120.27 41.30
C LEU A 4 135.33 -120.06 42.41
N ASP A 5 135.30 -120.88 43.45
CA ASP A 5 134.33 -120.72 44.56
C ASP A 5 134.65 -119.49 45.42
N VAL A 6 135.94 -119.25 45.70
CA VAL A 6 136.40 -118.06 46.44
C VAL A 6 136.22 -116.77 45.63
N GLU A 7 136.40 -116.83 44.30
CA GLU A 7 136.16 -115.68 43.42
C GLU A 7 134.67 -115.43 43.15
N SER A 8 133.85 -116.48 43.07
CA SER A 8 132.41 -116.38 42.81
C SER A 8 131.69 -115.61 43.93
N GLN A 9 132.05 -115.85 45.19
CA GLN A 9 131.48 -115.13 46.33
C GLN A 9 131.92 -113.65 46.36
N ALA A 10 133.17 -113.35 45.97
CA ALA A 10 133.65 -111.97 45.89
C ALA A 10 133.03 -111.18 44.70
N ARG A 11 132.75 -111.84 43.56
CA ARG A 11 132.11 -111.18 42.39
C ARG A 11 130.63 -110.86 42.58
N THR A 12 129.89 -111.67 43.33
CA THR A 12 128.45 -111.42 43.54
C THR A 12 128.23 -110.15 44.37
N SER A 13 129.00 -109.98 45.46
CA SER A 13 128.96 -108.75 46.27
C SER A 13 129.30 -107.49 45.47
N LEU A 14 130.32 -107.52 44.59
CA LEU A 14 130.72 -106.34 43.82
C LEU A 14 129.67 -105.91 42.76
N SER A 15 128.90 -106.85 42.21
CA SER A 15 127.91 -106.56 41.16
C SER A 15 126.68 -105.82 41.71
N ASP A 16 126.16 -106.26 42.84
CA ASP A 16 124.96 -105.67 43.45
C ASP A 16 125.20 -104.22 43.88
N ASP A 17 126.37 -103.94 44.46
CA ASP A 17 126.70 -102.58 44.92
C ASP A 17 126.94 -101.60 43.75
N ARG A 18 127.48 -102.06 42.61
CA ARG A 18 127.63 -101.23 41.40
C ARG A 18 126.30 -100.88 40.73
N GLN A 19 125.37 -101.82 40.64
CA GLN A 19 124.08 -101.56 40.02
C GLN A 19 123.26 -100.54 40.83
N ARG A 20 123.38 -100.56 42.16
CA ARG A 20 122.69 -99.62 43.04
C ARG A 20 123.19 -98.19 42.89
N ALA A 21 124.50 -97.98 42.68
CA ALA A 21 125.07 -96.65 42.45
C ALA A 21 124.61 -96.00 41.13
N SER A 22 124.57 -96.76 40.02
CA SER A 22 124.19 -96.21 38.70
C SER A 22 122.74 -95.71 38.65
N VAL A 23 121.81 -96.40 39.32
CA VAL A 23 120.38 -95.99 39.34
C VAL A 23 120.18 -94.69 40.11
N LEU A 24 120.95 -94.47 41.19
CA LEU A 24 120.88 -93.24 41.97
C LEU A 24 121.42 -92.04 41.18
N GLU A 25 122.47 -92.23 40.39
CA GLU A 25 123.09 -91.18 39.57
C GLU A 25 122.16 -90.69 38.43
N GLU A 26 121.41 -91.60 37.79
CA GLU A 26 120.43 -91.24 36.76
C GLU A 26 119.22 -90.48 37.34
N ARG A 27 118.75 -90.87 38.54
CA ARG A 27 117.67 -90.15 39.24
C ARG A 27 118.08 -88.72 39.63
N LEU A 28 119.33 -88.52 40.05
CA LEU A 28 119.85 -87.20 40.40
C LEU A 28 119.84 -86.24 39.20
N ASN A 29 120.35 -86.70 38.05
CA ASN A 29 120.39 -85.91 36.82
C ASN A 29 118.99 -85.51 36.31
N SER A 30 117.99 -86.37 36.50
CA SER A 30 116.60 -86.05 36.13
C SER A 30 115.99 -84.96 37.02
N ALA A 31 116.31 -84.96 38.32
CA ALA A 31 115.83 -83.95 39.25
C ALA A 31 116.42 -82.56 38.92
N GLU A 32 117.72 -82.49 38.59
CA GLU A 32 118.40 -81.23 38.25
C GLU A 32 117.84 -80.57 36.99
N ARG A 33 117.61 -81.32 35.91
CA ARG A 33 116.99 -80.78 34.69
C ARG A 33 115.57 -80.24 34.93
N THR A 34 114.83 -80.84 35.86
CA THR A 34 113.47 -80.42 36.18
C THR A 34 113.47 -79.11 36.98
N ILE A 35 114.43 -78.94 37.89
CA ILE A 35 114.62 -77.69 38.64
C ILE A 35 114.99 -76.53 37.69
N GLU A 36 115.91 -76.73 36.75
CA GLU A 36 116.29 -75.69 35.77
C GLU A 36 115.15 -75.26 34.85
N ARG A 37 114.21 -76.17 34.55
CA ARG A 37 112.99 -75.82 33.79
C ARG A 37 112.05 -74.96 34.62
N LEU A 38 111.82 -75.33 35.89
CA LEU A 38 110.95 -74.59 36.80
C LEU A 38 111.49 -73.17 37.09
N ASP A 39 112.80 -72.99 37.21
CA ASP A 39 113.41 -71.67 37.40
C ASP A 39 113.16 -70.72 36.20
N ARG A 40 113.23 -71.23 34.97
CA ARG A 40 112.89 -70.44 33.77
C ARG A 40 111.42 -70.03 33.74
N GLU A 41 110.52 -70.98 33.97
CA GLU A 41 109.08 -70.73 33.99
C GLU A 41 108.65 -69.76 35.12
N HIS A 42 109.34 -69.79 36.28
CA HIS A 42 109.10 -68.85 37.38
C HIS A 42 109.52 -67.42 37.03
N ASN A 43 110.68 -67.26 36.38
CA ASN A 43 111.17 -65.94 35.93
C ASN A 43 110.27 -65.32 34.86
N GLU A 44 109.78 -66.13 33.90
CA GLU A 44 108.83 -65.67 32.88
C GLU A 44 107.52 -65.19 33.50
N SER A 45 106.95 -65.92 34.45
CA SER A 45 105.73 -65.47 35.15
C SER A 45 105.96 -64.26 36.05
N SER A 46 107.14 -64.08 36.64
CA SER A 46 107.48 -62.87 37.39
C SER A 46 107.57 -61.64 36.49
N ALA A 47 108.11 -61.78 35.27
CA ALA A 47 108.13 -60.70 34.29
C ALA A 47 106.70 -60.32 33.83
N GLN A 48 105.85 -61.32 33.56
CA GLN A 48 104.44 -61.10 33.20
C GLN A 48 103.65 -60.43 34.34
N GLN A 49 103.92 -60.78 35.60
CA GLN A 49 103.26 -60.14 36.75
C GLN A 49 103.55 -58.64 36.80
N ASN A 50 104.83 -58.26 36.68
CA ASN A 50 105.25 -56.85 36.71
C ASN A 50 104.61 -56.03 35.59
N THR A 51 104.49 -56.57 34.38
CA THR A 51 103.82 -55.87 33.26
C THR A 51 102.33 -55.71 33.51
N THR A 52 101.66 -56.73 34.06
CA THR A 52 100.22 -56.68 34.33
C THR A 52 99.88 -55.72 35.48
N GLU A 53 100.73 -55.64 36.51
CA GLU A 53 100.59 -54.68 37.62
C GLU A 53 100.79 -53.22 37.17
N GLU A 54 101.72 -52.98 36.24
CA GLU A 54 101.94 -51.66 35.65
C GLU A 54 100.73 -51.21 34.80
N GLU A 55 100.20 -52.10 33.95
CA GLU A 55 98.97 -51.82 33.18
C GLU A 55 97.77 -51.55 34.09
N LEU A 56 97.62 -52.32 35.18
CA LEU A 56 96.54 -52.13 36.17
C LEU A 56 96.65 -50.76 36.86
N ARG A 57 97.87 -50.28 37.14
CA ARG A 57 98.09 -48.96 37.72
C ARG A 57 97.63 -47.85 36.77
N ILE A 58 97.98 -47.94 35.48
CA ILE A 58 97.61 -46.97 34.45
C ILE A 58 96.08 -46.91 34.29
N VAL A 59 95.40 -48.07 34.27
CA VAL A 59 93.94 -48.13 34.17
C VAL A 59 93.27 -47.50 35.40
N ARG A 60 93.78 -47.76 36.61
CA ARG A 60 93.26 -47.15 37.84
C ARG A 60 93.41 -45.63 37.90
N GLU A 61 94.53 -45.09 37.41
CA GLU A 61 94.73 -43.64 37.34
C GLU A 61 93.75 -42.99 36.37
N ARG A 62 93.56 -43.59 35.18
CA ARG A 62 92.55 -43.12 34.21
C ARG A 62 91.12 -43.20 34.75
N LEU A 63 90.79 -44.26 35.50
CA LEU A 63 89.49 -44.39 36.17
C LEU A 63 89.22 -43.27 37.16
N HIS A 64 90.24 -42.79 37.87
CA HIS A 64 90.07 -41.69 38.81
C HIS A 64 89.78 -40.37 38.08
N VAL A 65 90.55 -40.05 37.04
CA VAL A 65 90.36 -38.85 36.22
C VAL A 65 88.97 -38.85 35.57
N MET A 66 88.57 -39.97 34.97
CA MET A 66 87.29 -40.09 34.28
C MET A 66 86.09 -39.96 35.26
N ARG A 67 86.23 -40.43 36.50
CA ARG A 67 85.20 -40.24 37.55
C ARG A 67 85.03 -38.76 37.90
N ASP A 68 86.13 -38.02 38.02
CA ASP A 68 86.07 -36.59 38.34
C ASP A 68 85.45 -35.78 37.18
N GLU A 69 85.80 -36.11 35.93
CA GLU A 69 85.18 -35.52 34.74
C GLU A 69 83.67 -35.82 34.65
N LEU A 70 83.24 -37.04 34.99
CA LEU A 70 81.82 -37.41 35.03
C LEU A 70 81.03 -36.60 36.08
N VAL A 71 81.61 -36.36 37.26
CA VAL A 71 80.98 -35.54 38.31
C VAL A 71 80.80 -34.08 37.83
N GLN A 72 81.82 -33.51 37.18
CA GLN A 72 81.73 -32.16 36.63
C GLN A 72 80.71 -32.06 35.47
N SER A 73 80.67 -33.07 34.60
CA SER A 73 79.70 -33.14 33.51
C SER A 73 78.26 -33.27 34.02
N ASN A 74 78.03 -34.05 35.08
CA ASN A 74 76.71 -34.16 35.71
C ASN A 74 76.24 -32.83 36.33
N ALA A 75 77.13 -32.11 37.03
CA ALA A 75 76.80 -30.79 37.57
C ALA A 75 76.44 -29.78 36.46
N THR A 76 77.16 -29.84 35.33
CA THR A 76 76.88 -29.00 34.15
C THR A 76 75.52 -29.36 33.55
N LEU A 77 75.19 -30.66 33.46
CA LEU A 77 73.93 -31.14 32.91
C LEU A 77 72.73 -30.68 33.76
N ASP A 78 72.84 -30.74 35.09
CA ASP A 78 71.77 -30.25 35.99
C ASP A 78 71.56 -28.73 35.87
N ASP A 79 72.63 -27.94 35.71
CA ASP A 79 72.54 -26.49 35.46
C ASP A 79 71.83 -26.21 34.12
N ARG A 80 72.22 -26.91 33.04
CA ARG A 80 71.56 -26.78 31.72
C ARG A 80 70.10 -27.23 31.76
N ARG A 81 69.74 -28.26 32.53
CA ARG A 81 68.34 -28.66 32.76
C ARG A 81 67.54 -27.54 33.42
N SER A 82 68.09 -26.88 34.44
CA SER A 82 67.45 -25.74 35.10
C SER A 82 67.21 -24.58 34.13
N ILE A 83 68.19 -24.25 33.29
CA ILE A 83 68.08 -23.19 32.29
C ILE A 83 66.98 -23.51 31.27
N VAL A 84 66.87 -24.76 30.82
CA VAL A 84 65.79 -25.20 29.92
C VAL A 84 64.42 -25.08 30.59
N THR A 85 64.29 -25.46 31.86
CA THR A 85 63.01 -25.31 32.58
C THR A 85 62.58 -23.85 32.73
N ASP A 86 63.52 -22.94 33.02
CA ASP A 86 63.25 -21.51 33.13
C ASP A 86 62.87 -20.90 31.77
N ALA A 87 63.59 -21.28 30.70
CA ALA A 87 63.29 -20.85 29.33
C ALA A 87 61.92 -21.36 28.86
N GLN A 88 61.55 -22.59 29.22
CA GLN A 88 60.23 -23.16 28.93
C GLN A 88 59.12 -22.40 29.67
N ALA A 89 59.31 -22.06 30.95
CA ALA A 89 58.35 -21.28 31.72
C ALA A 89 58.15 -19.87 31.13
N ALA A 90 59.24 -19.19 30.76
CA ALA A 90 59.20 -17.88 30.12
C ALA A 90 58.47 -17.92 28.75
N LEU A 91 58.70 -18.97 27.95
CA LEU A 91 57.99 -19.16 26.68
C LEU A 91 56.48 -19.39 26.88
N GLN A 92 56.08 -20.20 27.86
CA GLN A 92 54.67 -20.42 28.17
C GLN A 92 53.99 -19.12 28.60
N GLN A 93 54.62 -18.33 29.47
CA GLN A 93 54.10 -17.04 29.90
C GLN A 93 53.94 -16.06 28.72
N ALA A 94 54.93 -15.97 27.84
CA ALA A 94 54.85 -15.11 26.65
C ALA A 94 53.72 -15.55 25.70
N ARG A 95 53.49 -16.86 25.54
CA ARG A 95 52.39 -17.40 24.73
C ARG A 95 51.02 -17.09 25.33
N MET A 96 50.86 -17.23 26.65
CA MET A 96 49.62 -16.86 27.34
C MET A 96 49.27 -15.38 27.17
N GLU A 97 50.26 -14.50 27.32
CA GLU A 97 50.05 -13.07 27.11
C GLU A 97 49.67 -12.77 25.65
N LEU A 98 50.29 -13.43 24.68
CA LEU A 98 49.93 -13.28 23.27
C LEU A 98 48.49 -13.73 22.99
N THR A 99 48.03 -14.84 23.60
CA THR A 99 46.64 -15.30 23.44
C THR A 99 45.64 -14.31 24.03
N GLU A 100 45.89 -13.82 25.25
CA GLU A 100 45.00 -12.83 25.89
C GLU A 100 44.88 -11.54 25.05
N ARG A 101 46.01 -11.04 24.52
CA ARG A 101 46.02 -9.84 23.66
C ARG A 101 45.32 -10.07 22.32
N ARG A 102 45.43 -11.28 21.74
CA ARG A 102 44.70 -11.64 20.52
C ARG A 102 43.20 -11.69 20.77
N ASP A 103 42.77 -12.27 21.89
CA ASP A 103 41.36 -12.33 22.26
C ASP A 103 40.78 -10.91 22.44
N GLU A 104 41.50 -10.01 23.14
CA GLU A 104 41.15 -8.58 23.23
C GLU A 104 40.94 -7.95 21.83
N VAL A 105 41.88 -8.16 20.90
CA VAL A 105 41.78 -7.64 19.53
C VAL A 105 40.59 -8.22 18.76
N THR A 106 40.29 -9.52 18.92
CA THR A 106 39.13 -10.13 18.25
C THR A 106 37.81 -9.52 18.72
N THR A 107 37.65 -9.29 20.03
CA THR A 107 36.45 -8.65 20.59
C THR A 107 36.30 -7.20 20.11
N LEU A 108 37.40 -6.44 20.06
CA LEU A 108 37.40 -5.07 19.53
C LEU A 108 37.07 -5.02 18.03
N ARG A 109 37.57 -5.98 17.22
CA ARG A 109 37.19 -6.09 15.80
C ARG A 109 35.69 -6.35 15.63
N GLN A 110 35.10 -7.19 16.49
CA GLN A 110 33.65 -7.41 16.48
C GLN A 110 32.88 -6.12 16.80
N GLN A 111 33.31 -5.36 17.82
CA GLN A 111 32.69 -4.08 18.18
C GLN A 111 32.79 -3.04 17.06
N VAL A 112 33.95 -2.91 16.41
CA VAL A 112 34.13 -2.02 15.26
C VAL A 112 33.18 -2.39 14.12
N ASN A 113 33.06 -3.68 13.80
CA ASN A 113 32.14 -4.16 12.76
C ASN A 113 30.67 -3.90 13.11
N GLU A 114 30.30 -4.07 14.38
CA GLU A 114 28.94 -3.78 14.86
C GLU A 114 28.60 -2.28 14.72
N HIS A 115 29.47 -1.39 15.21
CA HIS A 115 29.28 0.06 15.05
C HIS A 115 29.23 0.47 13.58
N ARG A 116 30.07 -0.11 12.72
CA ARG A 116 30.06 0.15 11.28
C ARG A 116 28.75 -0.30 10.62
N SER A 117 28.24 -1.48 10.99
CA SER A 117 26.95 -1.97 10.52
C SER A 117 25.78 -1.09 10.98
N GLN A 118 25.84 -0.55 12.20
CA GLN A 118 24.85 0.39 12.71
C GLN A 118 24.92 1.73 11.94
N ALA A 119 26.11 2.26 11.70
CA ALA A 119 26.33 3.47 10.89
C ALA A 119 25.79 3.30 9.46
N ASP A 120 26.09 2.17 8.80
CA ASP A 120 25.59 1.86 7.46
C ASP A 120 24.06 1.75 7.42
N ARG A 121 23.43 1.16 8.44
CA ARG A 121 21.95 1.12 8.54
C ARG A 121 21.34 2.52 8.63
N VAL A 122 21.88 3.38 9.49
CA VAL A 122 21.42 4.77 9.63
C VAL A 122 21.60 5.54 8.32
N ARG A 123 22.74 5.34 7.63
CA ARG A 123 23.01 5.96 6.33
C ARG A 123 22.01 5.55 5.25
N ILE A 124 21.73 4.25 5.12
CA ILE A 124 20.74 3.72 4.16
C ILE A 124 19.35 4.30 4.45
N GLN A 125 18.95 4.40 5.73
CA GLN A 125 17.68 5.01 6.13
C GLN A 125 17.63 6.50 5.74
N GLY A 126 18.71 7.25 5.97
CA GLY A 126 18.82 8.65 5.55
C GLY A 126 18.73 8.83 4.04
N GLU A 127 19.41 7.99 3.25
CA GLU A 127 19.32 8.03 1.78
C GLU A 127 17.91 7.71 1.27
N ALA A 128 17.21 6.75 1.89
CA ALA A 128 15.84 6.41 1.54
C ALA A 128 14.86 7.57 1.83
N LEU A 129 14.99 8.22 2.99
CA LEU A 129 14.19 9.40 3.34
C LEU A 129 14.49 10.59 2.42
N THR A 130 15.76 10.79 2.05
CA THR A 130 16.14 11.85 1.10
C THR A 130 15.49 11.65 -0.26
N ARG A 131 15.40 10.40 -0.75
CA ARG A 131 14.67 10.07 -1.99
C ARG A 131 13.17 10.35 -1.87
N ARG A 132 12.55 9.96 -0.75
CA ARG A 132 11.13 10.25 -0.49
C ARG A 132 10.85 11.75 -0.42
N LEU A 133 11.75 12.52 0.19
CA LEU A 133 11.66 13.98 0.24
C LEU A 133 11.67 14.58 -1.18
N ALA A 134 12.61 14.14 -2.03
CA ALA A 134 12.69 14.62 -3.41
C ALA A 134 11.45 14.27 -4.25
N GLU A 135 10.87 13.09 -4.05
CA GLU A 135 9.61 12.70 -4.68
C GLU A 135 8.45 13.57 -4.20
N ASN A 136 8.38 13.86 -2.90
CA ASN A 136 7.37 14.73 -2.32
C ASN A 136 7.50 16.18 -2.84
N ASP A 137 8.71 16.74 -2.89
CA ASP A 137 8.97 18.07 -3.46
C ASP A 137 8.54 18.17 -4.94
N LEU A 138 8.70 17.08 -5.71
CA LEU A 138 8.21 17.00 -7.09
C LEU A 138 6.67 17.02 -7.14
N GLN A 139 5.99 16.24 -6.30
CA GLN A 139 4.52 16.25 -6.18
C GLN A 139 4.02 17.64 -5.79
N LEU A 140 4.70 18.31 -4.85
CA LEU A 140 4.39 19.65 -4.40
C LEU A 140 4.46 20.66 -5.56
N THR A 141 5.50 20.57 -6.38
CA THR A 141 5.65 21.40 -7.59
C THR A 141 4.51 21.15 -8.58
N GLN A 142 4.14 19.88 -8.82
CA GLN A 142 3.01 19.53 -9.69
C GLN A 142 1.67 20.05 -9.15
N THR A 143 1.45 20.05 -7.84
CA THR A 143 0.23 20.63 -7.26
C THR A 143 0.16 22.15 -7.47
N ILE A 144 1.29 22.86 -7.36
CA ILE A 144 1.37 24.30 -7.62
C ILE A 144 1.00 24.60 -9.08
N GLU A 145 1.57 23.85 -10.03
CA GLU A 145 1.26 24.01 -11.45
C GLU A 145 -0.23 23.74 -11.74
N ARG A 146 -0.80 22.68 -11.15
CA ARG A 146 -2.23 22.35 -11.30
C ARG A 146 -3.13 23.44 -10.71
N THR A 147 -2.79 24.00 -9.55
CA THR A 147 -3.54 25.13 -8.98
C THR A 147 -3.51 26.33 -9.92
N GLN A 148 -2.34 26.70 -10.46
CA GLN A 148 -2.23 27.81 -11.42
C GLN A 148 -3.06 27.58 -12.69
N GLN A 149 -3.11 26.35 -13.20
CA GLN A 149 -3.93 26.02 -14.37
C GLN A 149 -5.44 26.19 -14.07
N VAL A 150 -5.91 25.75 -12.91
CA VAL A 150 -7.32 25.92 -12.52
C VAL A 150 -7.65 27.39 -12.25
N GLU A 151 -6.74 28.14 -11.62
CA GLU A 151 -6.90 29.60 -11.43
C GLU A 151 -7.03 30.34 -12.76
N GLN A 152 -6.24 29.96 -13.77
CA GLN A 152 -6.37 30.51 -15.13
C GLN A 152 -7.72 30.17 -15.77
N GLN A 153 -8.22 28.95 -15.57
CA GLN A 153 -9.56 28.54 -16.06
C GLN A 153 -10.66 29.35 -15.36
N ILE A 154 -10.59 29.53 -14.05
CA ILE A 154 -11.53 30.37 -13.30
C ILE A 154 -11.48 31.82 -13.81
N ALA A 155 -10.29 32.38 -14.04
CA ALA A 155 -10.15 33.72 -14.58
C ALA A 155 -10.84 33.86 -15.94
N ALA A 156 -10.66 32.90 -16.84
CA ALA A 156 -11.33 32.88 -18.15
C ALA A 156 -12.86 32.80 -18.03
N GLU A 157 -13.38 31.88 -17.21
CA GLU A 157 -14.83 31.71 -17.00
C GLU A 157 -15.47 32.92 -16.30
N SER A 158 -14.73 33.55 -15.37
CA SER A 158 -15.19 34.73 -14.64
C SER A 158 -15.26 35.99 -15.50
N ALA A 159 -14.52 36.06 -16.61
CA ALA A 159 -14.54 37.19 -17.52
C ALA A 159 -15.89 37.34 -18.26
N ASP A 160 -16.61 36.23 -18.48
CA ASP A 160 -17.91 36.21 -19.16
C ASP A 160 -19.08 36.55 -18.21
N LEU A 161 -18.89 36.40 -16.90
CA LEU A 161 -19.95 36.54 -15.89
C LEU A 161 -20.60 37.94 -15.87
N PRO A 162 -19.85 39.06 -15.94
CA PRO A 162 -20.44 40.40 -15.98
C PRO A 162 -21.35 40.64 -17.19
N GLN A 163 -21.03 40.04 -18.35
CA GLN A 163 -21.87 40.15 -19.54
C GLN A 163 -23.18 39.40 -19.37
N LEU A 164 -23.14 38.21 -18.77
CA LEU A 164 -24.33 37.40 -18.47
C LEU A 164 -25.22 38.08 -17.41
N GLU A 165 -24.62 38.71 -16.40
CA GLU A 165 -25.36 39.49 -15.39
C GLU A 165 -26.03 40.72 -16.00
N SER A 166 -25.35 41.45 -16.88
CA SER A 166 -25.95 42.57 -17.63
C SER A 166 -27.11 42.10 -18.50
N ALA A 167 -26.96 40.98 -19.21
CA ALA A 167 -28.01 40.42 -20.06
C ALA A 167 -29.25 39.97 -19.24
N LEU A 168 -29.04 39.39 -18.05
CA LEU A 168 -30.13 39.04 -17.14
C LEU A 168 -30.86 40.30 -16.66
N GLN A 169 -30.12 41.32 -16.24
CA GLN A 169 -30.71 42.57 -15.73
C GLN A 169 -31.46 43.34 -16.83
N GLU A 170 -30.97 43.35 -18.06
CA GLU A 170 -31.68 43.90 -19.22
C GLU A 170 -32.98 43.14 -19.51
N ALA A 171 -32.95 41.81 -19.43
CA ALA A 171 -34.15 40.99 -19.63
C ALA A 171 -35.20 41.20 -18.52
N GLU A 172 -34.77 41.27 -17.25
CA GLU A 172 -35.65 41.51 -16.10
C GLU A 172 -36.30 42.90 -16.16
N THR A 173 -35.52 43.93 -16.49
CA THR A 173 -36.05 45.30 -16.66
C THR A 173 -37.03 45.38 -17.83
N ALA A 174 -36.76 44.70 -18.94
CA ALA A 174 -37.68 44.62 -20.07
C ALA A 174 -39.01 43.93 -19.69
N LEU A 175 -38.94 42.82 -18.95
CA LEU A 175 -40.13 42.11 -18.46
C LEU A 175 -40.93 43.00 -17.49
N HIS A 176 -40.28 43.62 -16.52
CA HIS A 176 -40.93 44.49 -15.54
C HIS A 176 -41.63 45.69 -16.19
N ASN A 177 -40.97 46.33 -17.16
CA ASN A 177 -41.56 47.43 -17.92
C ASN A 177 -42.78 46.98 -18.74
N ALA A 178 -42.73 45.78 -19.32
CA ALA A 178 -43.85 45.21 -20.06
C ALA A 178 -45.04 44.86 -19.15
N GLU A 179 -44.79 44.32 -17.95
CA GLU A 179 -45.83 44.05 -16.93
C GLU A 179 -46.48 45.35 -16.44
N ALA A 180 -45.68 46.37 -16.13
CA ALA A 180 -46.17 47.69 -15.74
C ALA A 180 -47.01 48.34 -16.86
N ARG A 181 -46.59 48.19 -18.13
CA ARG A 181 -47.36 48.69 -19.27
C ARG A 181 -48.66 47.92 -19.48
N GLN A 182 -48.64 46.59 -19.35
CA GLN A 182 -49.84 45.76 -19.50
C GLN A 182 -50.88 46.05 -18.41
N THR A 183 -50.45 46.22 -17.16
CA THR A 183 -51.34 46.55 -16.04
C THR A 183 -51.96 47.95 -16.18
N ALA A 184 -51.17 48.94 -16.59
CA ALA A 184 -51.67 50.28 -16.89
C ALA A 184 -52.73 50.26 -18.01
N LEU A 185 -52.46 49.58 -19.13
CA LEU A 185 -53.38 49.47 -20.25
C LEU A 185 -54.67 48.70 -19.90
N ARG A 186 -54.59 47.65 -19.07
CA ARG A 186 -55.79 46.94 -18.55
C ARG A 186 -56.66 47.86 -17.70
N THR A 187 -56.05 48.64 -16.81
CA THR A 187 -56.77 49.59 -15.96
C THR A 187 -57.46 50.67 -16.81
N GLU A 188 -56.77 51.20 -17.83
CA GLU A 188 -57.34 52.15 -18.80
C GLU A 188 -58.48 51.51 -19.60
N GLN A 189 -58.34 50.25 -20.05
CA GLN A 189 -59.38 49.51 -20.74
C GLN A 189 -60.65 49.36 -19.88
N GLU A 190 -60.52 48.93 -18.63
CA GLU A 190 -61.66 48.75 -17.71
C GLU A 190 -62.39 50.08 -17.46
N GLY A 191 -61.65 51.17 -17.24
CA GLY A 191 -62.23 52.51 -17.05
C GLY A 191 -62.99 53.01 -18.28
N LEU A 192 -62.44 52.80 -19.48
CA LEU A 192 -63.10 53.19 -20.73
C LEU A 192 -64.32 52.31 -21.04
N GLN A 193 -64.28 51.00 -20.73
CA GLN A 193 -65.45 50.12 -20.88
C GLN A 193 -66.61 50.57 -19.98
N ALA A 194 -66.33 50.90 -18.72
CA ALA A 194 -67.34 51.43 -17.80
C ALA A 194 -67.94 52.75 -18.31
N THR A 195 -67.11 53.62 -18.89
CA THR A 195 -67.54 54.91 -19.46
C THR A 195 -68.46 54.71 -20.67
N VAL A 196 -68.12 53.79 -21.58
CA VAL A 196 -68.96 53.46 -22.75
C VAL A 196 -70.33 52.93 -22.32
N GLU A 197 -70.37 52.04 -21.32
CA GLU A 197 -71.61 51.45 -20.85
C GLU A 197 -72.52 52.51 -20.21
N ASP A 198 -71.98 53.38 -19.34
CA ASP A 198 -72.73 54.49 -18.74
C ASP A 198 -73.31 55.43 -19.81
N GLN A 199 -72.51 55.84 -20.81
CA GLN A 199 -72.97 56.70 -21.90
C GLN A 199 -74.08 56.04 -22.74
N LYS A 200 -73.98 54.73 -23.03
CA LYS A 200 -75.01 53.97 -23.74
C LYS A 200 -76.33 53.93 -22.97
N THR A 201 -76.29 53.73 -21.66
CA THR A 201 -77.52 53.73 -20.84
C THR A 201 -78.22 55.09 -20.85
N LYS A 202 -77.46 56.20 -20.77
CA LYS A 202 -77.99 57.56 -20.84
C LYS A 202 -78.63 57.85 -22.20
N ALA A 203 -77.95 57.46 -23.29
CA ALA A 203 -78.47 57.64 -24.65
C ALA A 203 -79.78 56.87 -24.86
N ALA A 204 -79.85 55.62 -24.37
CA ALA A 204 -81.06 54.80 -24.45
C ALA A 204 -82.26 55.43 -23.71
N HIS A 205 -82.03 56.00 -22.52
CA HIS A 205 -83.08 56.66 -21.73
C HIS A 205 -83.63 57.93 -22.40
N ALA A 206 -82.73 58.78 -22.92
CA ALA A 206 -83.10 59.99 -23.65
C ALA A 206 -83.90 59.67 -24.92
N ASN A 207 -83.49 58.63 -25.66
CA ASN A 207 -84.17 58.20 -26.87
C ASN A 207 -85.58 57.61 -26.60
N ALA A 208 -85.73 56.79 -25.55
CA ALA A 208 -87.05 56.26 -25.15
C ALA A 208 -88.04 57.37 -24.75
N SER A 209 -87.55 58.42 -24.06
CA SER A 209 -88.36 59.58 -23.67
C SER A 209 -88.83 60.39 -24.89
N LEU A 210 -87.99 60.48 -25.91
CA LEU A 210 -88.29 61.17 -27.16
C LEU A 210 -89.37 60.44 -27.97
N GLU A 211 -89.27 59.11 -28.10
CA GLU A 211 -90.30 58.29 -28.78
C GLU A 211 -91.68 58.43 -28.14
N PHE A 212 -91.74 58.45 -26.80
CA PHE A 212 -92.99 58.62 -26.07
C PHE A 212 -93.70 59.94 -26.37
N LEU A 213 -92.97 61.06 -26.40
CA LEU A 213 -93.54 62.39 -26.65
C LEU A 213 -94.01 62.58 -28.08
N VAL A 214 -93.33 61.96 -29.05
CA VAL A 214 -93.72 61.99 -30.47
C VAL A 214 -94.99 61.17 -30.72
N GLY A 215 -95.20 60.06 -30.00
CA GLY A 215 -96.34 59.15 -30.20
C GLY A 215 -97.72 59.67 -29.76
N LEU A 216 -97.79 60.77 -29.00
CA LEU A 216 -99.03 61.26 -28.40
C LEU A 216 -99.83 62.20 -29.34
N VAL A 217 -100.49 61.68 -30.39
CA VAL A 217 -101.34 62.47 -31.32
C VAL A 217 -102.83 62.38 -30.94
N ASP A 218 -103.47 63.55 -30.82
CA ASP A 218 -104.74 63.76 -30.12
C ASP A 218 -105.96 62.97 -30.66
N THR A 219 -106.86 62.58 -29.77
CA THR A 219 -107.79 61.43 -29.90
C THR A 219 -109.14 61.68 -30.63
N THR A 220 -109.36 62.83 -31.28
CA THR A 220 -110.58 63.09 -32.08
C THR A 220 -110.37 62.87 -33.59
N GLU A 221 -111.29 62.15 -34.22
CA GLU A 221 -111.23 61.74 -35.65
C GLU A 221 -111.12 62.95 -36.61
N SER A 222 -111.78 64.07 -36.29
CA SER A 222 -111.72 65.33 -37.05
C SER A 222 -110.36 66.04 -36.96
N SER A 223 -109.72 66.02 -35.78
CA SER A 223 -108.38 66.63 -35.59
C SER A 223 -107.28 65.80 -36.26
N LYS A 224 -107.35 64.47 -36.17
CA LYS A 224 -106.42 63.56 -36.88
C LYS A 224 -106.55 63.70 -38.39
N PHE A 225 -107.79 63.78 -38.90
CA PHE A 225 -108.03 64.00 -40.32
C PHE A 225 -107.46 65.36 -40.75
N LEU A 226 -107.79 66.46 -40.07
CA LEU A 226 -107.28 67.77 -40.45
C LEU A 226 -105.75 67.87 -40.40
N MET A 227 -105.09 67.25 -39.41
CA MET A 227 -103.63 67.20 -39.34
C MET A 227 -103.02 66.50 -40.55
N ASN A 228 -103.61 65.39 -40.99
CA ASN A 228 -103.04 64.53 -42.03
C ASN A 228 -103.55 64.80 -43.45
N THR A 229 -104.70 65.48 -43.61
CA THR A 229 -105.37 65.64 -44.90
C THR A 229 -104.66 66.65 -45.80
N PRO A 230 -104.31 66.28 -47.05
CA PRO A 230 -103.66 67.19 -47.99
C PRO A 230 -104.62 68.22 -48.62
N GLU A 231 -105.95 68.02 -48.52
CA GLU A 231 -106.99 68.94 -49.05
C GLU A 231 -107.05 70.30 -48.35
N TRP A 232 -106.49 70.39 -47.14
CA TRP A 232 -106.41 71.63 -46.38
C TRP A 232 -104.96 71.90 -46.04
N LYS A 233 -104.44 73.02 -46.58
CA LYS A 233 -103.11 73.54 -46.28
C LYS A 233 -103.26 75.01 -45.92
N PRO A 234 -103.33 75.34 -44.62
CA PRO A 234 -103.25 76.74 -44.21
C PRO A 234 -101.88 77.31 -44.60
N SER A 235 -101.76 78.63 -44.68
CA SER A 235 -100.50 79.32 -44.98
C SER A 235 -99.40 79.07 -43.95
N GLY A 236 -99.76 78.65 -42.73
CA GLY A 236 -98.86 78.19 -41.68
C GLY A 236 -98.92 76.69 -41.40
N GLU A 237 -98.14 76.23 -40.42
CA GLU A 237 -98.25 74.86 -39.89
C GLU A 237 -99.66 74.62 -39.33
N LYS A 238 -100.15 73.38 -39.47
CA LYS A 238 -101.41 72.96 -38.87
C LYS A 238 -101.21 72.82 -37.37
N LEU A 239 -101.42 73.90 -36.64
CA LEU A 239 -101.20 73.94 -35.20
C LEU A 239 -102.51 74.11 -34.47
N THR A 240 -102.65 73.37 -33.37
CA THR A 240 -103.70 73.62 -32.40
C THR A 240 -103.30 74.74 -31.44
N LEU A 241 -104.30 75.37 -30.82
CA LEU A 241 -104.06 76.43 -29.86
C LEU A 241 -103.16 75.93 -28.71
N ALA A 242 -103.34 74.69 -28.22
CA ALA A 242 -102.49 74.14 -27.16
C ALA A 242 -101.00 74.01 -27.55
N GLU A 243 -100.68 73.80 -28.82
CA GLU A 243 -99.29 73.67 -29.31
C GLU A 243 -98.60 75.03 -29.52
N VAL A 244 -99.39 76.10 -29.67
CA VAL A 244 -98.89 77.47 -29.86
C VAL A 244 -98.70 78.19 -28.52
N LEU A 245 -99.39 77.74 -27.47
CA LEU A 245 -99.32 78.32 -26.14
C LEU A 245 -98.18 77.68 -25.33
N ASN A 246 -97.39 78.52 -24.67
CA ASN A 246 -96.33 78.10 -23.76
C ASN A 246 -96.60 78.60 -22.35
N THR A 247 -96.24 77.80 -21.35
CA THR A 247 -96.32 78.15 -19.92
C THR A 247 -95.31 77.33 -19.13
N SER A 248 -95.06 77.68 -17.87
CA SER A 248 -94.18 76.91 -16.98
C SER A 248 -94.74 75.52 -16.69
N ASP A 249 -93.87 74.55 -16.41
CA ASP A 249 -94.24 73.15 -16.20
C ASP A 249 -95.34 72.97 -15.14
N GLU A 250 -95.30 73.77 -14.07
CA GLU A 250 -96.27 73.74 -12.97
C GLU A 250 -97.70 74.16 -13.39
N LEU A 251 -97.84 74.94 -14.46
CA LEU A 251 -99.12 75.52 -14.90
C LEU A 251 -99.73 74.80 -16.10
N ARG A 252 -99.02 73.86 -16.73
CA ARG A 252 -99.48 73.21 -17.98
C ARG A 252 -100.82 72.48 -17.81
N VAL A 253 -101.00 71.77 -16.70
CA VAL A 253 -102.25 71.04 -16.39
C VAL A 253 -103.40 72.02 -16.19
N ALA A 254 -103.18 73.09 -15.41
CA ALA A 254 -104.16 74.13 -15.16
C ALA A 254 -104.59 74.87 -16.44
N ILE A 255 -103.63 75.23 -17.30
CA ILE A 255 -103.89 75.93 -18.56
C ILE A 255 -104.57 75.00 -19.57
N GLU A 256 -104.16 73.74 -19.68
CA GLU A 256 -104.83 72.77 -20.55
C GLU A 256 -106.29 72.53 -20.11
N ALA A 257 -106.52 72.41 -18.80
CA ALA A 257 -107.86 72.26 -18.24
C ALA A 257 -108.73 73.52 -18.46
N ALA A 258 -108.17 74.71 -18.32
CA ALA A 258 -108.87 75.98 -18.56
C ALA A 258 -109.19 76.23 -20.04
N LEU A 259 -108.33 75.78 -20.95
CA LEU A 259 -108.60 75.83 -22.39
C LEU A 259 -109.74 74.88 -22.77
N GLY A 260 -109.84 73.71 -22.12
CA GLY A 260 -110.86 72.72 -22.42
C GLY A 260 -110.89 72.36 -23.90
N ASP A 261 -112.06 72.46 -24.55
CA ASP A 261 -112.18 72.20 -25.99
C ASP A 261 -111.42 73.22 -26.86
N ALA A 262 -111.15 74.42 -26.33
CA ALA A 262 -110.37 75.44 -27.03
C ALA A 262 -108.91 75.02 -27.26
N ALA A 263 -108.39 74.10 -26.46
CA ALA A 263 -107.06 73.51 -26.66
C ALA A 263 -106.90 72.91 -28.06
N ARG A 264 -107.99 72.42 -28.66
CA ARG A 264 -108.03 71.76 -29.97
C ARG A 264 -108.32 72.71 -31.13
N TYR A 265 -108.49 74.01 -30.87
CA TYR A 265 -108.83 74.96 -31.92
C TYR A 265 -107.64 75.09 -32.87
N PHE A 266 -107.88 74.87 -34.15
CA PHE A 266 -106.84 75.09 -35.14
C PHE A 266 -106.64 76.59 -35.35
N VAL A 267 -105.40 77.05 -35.23
CA VAL A 267 -105.05 78.44 -35.45
C VAL A 267 -104.78 78.64 -36.94
N VAL A 268 -105.56 79.51 -37.59
CA VAL A 268 -105.46 79.79 -39.03
C VAL A 268 -105.26 81.27 -39.27
N ALA A 269 -104.69 81.63 -40.43
CA ALA A 269 -104.39 83.03 -40.72
C ALA A 269 -105.67 83.86 -40.94
N ASN A 270 -106.65 83.30 -41.67
CA ASN A 270 -107.86 84.03 -42.05
C ASN A 270 -109.12 83.16 -42.17
N ARG A 271 -110.27 83.80 -42.38
CA ARG A 271 -111.57 83.12 -42.54
C ARG A 271 -111.64 82.18 -43.74
N ASP A 272 -110.91 82.47 -44.82
CA ASP A 272 -110.91 81.62 -46.02
C ASP A 272 -110.25 80.27 -45.73
N GLU A 273 -109.18 80.25 -44.96
CA GLU A 273 -108.51 79.01 -44.53
C GLU A 273 -109.41 78.16 -43.61
N ALA A 274 -110.18 78.78 -42.71
CA ALA A 274 -111.16 78.07 -41.91
C ALA A 274 -112.28 77.48 -42.78
N ASN A 275 -112.79 78.24 -43.75
CA ASN A 275 -113.84 77.76 -44.66
C ASN A 275 -113.36 76.60 -45.54
N GLN A 276 -112.11 76.62 -46.00
CA GLN A 276 -111.51 75.49 -46.72
C GLN A 276 -111.46 74.23 -45.85
N ALA A 277 -111.05 74.37 -44.59
CA ALA A 277 -111.01 73.27 -43.64
C ALA A 277 -112.41 72.71 -43.35
N ILE A 278 -113.39 73.60 -43.14
CA ILE A 278 -114.81 73.23 -42.93
C ILE A 278 -115.36 72.51 -44.17
N GLY A 279 -115.00 72.97 -45.37
CA GLY A 279 -115.34 72.31 -46.63
C GLY A 279 -114.74 70.91 -46.74
N ALA A 280 -113.47 70.74 -46.37
CA ALA A 280 -112.81 69.44 -46.34
C ALA A 280 -113.43 68.48 -45.32
N LEU A 281 -113.82 68.97 -44.14
CA LEU A 281 -114.55 68.19 -43.14
C LEU A 281 -115.95 67.77 -43.63
N SER A 282 -116.68 68.72 -44.22
CA SER A 282 -118.05 68.49 -44.70
C SER A 282 -118.10 67.50 -45.86
N ARG A 283 -117.21 67.64 -46.85
CA ARG A 283 -117.12 66.70 -48.00
C ARG A 283 -116.80 65.27 -47.57
N ASN A 284 -115.96 65.12 -46.55
CA ASN A 284 -115.50 63.83 -46.08
C ASN A 284 -116.31 63.31 -44.87
N ASN A 285 -117.35 64.04 -44.45
CA ASN A 285 -118.22 63.71 -43.32
C ASN A 285 -117.46 63.46 -41.98
N VAL A 286 -116.30 64.10 -41.79
CA VAL A 286 -115.41 63.85 -40.65
C VAL A 286 -115.69 64.84 -39.51
N GLY A 287 -116.87 64.72 -38.89
CA GLY A 287 -117.22 65.47 -37.69
C GLY A 287 -117.11 67.00 -37.82
N LYS A 288 -116.87 67.68 -36.69
CA LYS A 288 -116.73 69.14 -36.61
C LYS A 288 -115.37 69.49 -35.99
N ALA A 289 -114.81 70.62 -36.38
CA ALA A 289 -113.65 71.23 -35.73
C ALA A 289 -113.89 72.73 -35.59
N THR A 290 -113.19 73.33 -34.64
CA THR A 290 -113.26 74.77 -34.38
C THR A 290 -111.95 75.41 -34.81
N PHE A 291 -112.06 76.57 -35.46
CA PHE A 291 -110.93 77.31 -36.01
C PHE A 291 -110.87 78.69 -35.40
N LEU A 292 -109.67 79.12 -35.02
CA LEU A 292 -109.38 80.46 -34.55
C LEU A 292 -108.66 81.23 -35.67
N CYS A 293 -109.38 82.16 -36.30
CA CYS A 293 -108.86 82.96 -37.41
C CYS A 293 -108.16 84.22 -36.89
N ARG A 294 -106.84 84.34 -37.13
CA ARG A 294 -106.01 85.45 -36.64
C ARG A 294 -106.51 86.83 -37.10
N ASP A 295 -107.00 86.94 -38.33
CA ASP A 295 -107.53 88.18 -38.92
C ASP A 295 -108.82 88.71 -38.25
N ALA A 296 -109.57 87.84 -37.57
CA ALA A 296 -110.87 88.13 -37.00
C ALA A 296 -110.87 88.17 -35.47
N VAL A 297 -109.70 88.07 -34.83
CA VAL A 297 -109.56 88.13 -33.38
C VAL A 297 -109.90 89.54 -32.89
N PRO A 298 -110.89 89.71 -32.00
CA PRO A 298 -111.22 91.02 -31.46
C PRO A 298 -110.13 91.51 -30.49
N GLN A 299 -109.95 92.83 -30.44
CA GLN A 299 -109.12 93.46 -29.40
C GLN A 299 -109.89 93.47 -28.08
N ILE A 300 -109.53 92.56 -27.18
CA ILE A 300 -110.12 92.45 -25.85
C ILE A 300 -109.14 93.08 -24.85
N PRO A 301 -109.54 94.11 -24.07
CA PRO A 301 -108.68 94.74 -23.09
C PRO A 301 -108.23 93.73 -22.03
N ALA A 302 -107.10 94.03 -21.39
CA ALA A 302 -106.62 93.21 -20.29
C ALA A 302 -107.68 93.13 -19.18
N PRO A 303 -107.84 91.97 -18.53
CA PRO A 303 -108.74 91.85 -17.40
C PRO A 303 -108.29 92.77 -16.24
N PRO A 304 -109.20 93.20 -15.36
CA PRO A 304 -108.89 94.17 -14.32
C PRO A 304 -107.77 93.69 -13.40
N ALA A 305 -106.96 94.63 -12.94
CA ALA A 305 -105.92 94.35 -11.95
C ALA A 305 -106.55 93.76 -10.69
N MET A 306 -105.99 92.66 -10.22
CA MET A 306 -106.50 91.90 -9.08
C MET A 306 -105.43 91.83 -8.00
N ASP A 307 -105.84 91.89 -6.73
CA ASP A 307 -104.93 91.72 -5.61
C ASP A 307 -104.60 90.23 -5.43
N LEU A 308 -103.34 89.88 -5.69
CA LEU A 308 -102.85 88.51 -5.65
C LEU A 308 -102.60 88.10 -4.20
N SER A 309 -103.67 87.78 -3.46
CA SER A 309 -103.54 87.06 -2.19
C SER A 309 -103.08 85.61 -2.44
N GLY A 310 -102.23 85.05 -1.59
CA GLY A 310 -101.32 83.91 -1.91
C GLY A 310 -101.91 82.58 -2.41
N GLN A 311 -103.24 82.44 -2.51
CA GLN A 311 -103.92 81.29 -3.11
C GLN A 311 -104.33 81.50 -4.57
N LEU A 312 -104.25 82.75 -5.07
CA LEU A 312 -104.57 83.16 -6.43
C LEU A 312 -103.28 83.41 -7.23
N MET A 313 -103.07 82.67 -8.32
CA MET A 313 -101.86 82.79 -9.16
C MET A 313 -101.97 83.92 -10.19
N GLY A 314 -103.18 84.22 -10.65
CA GLY A 314 -103.45 85.28 -11.61
C GLY A 314 -104.45 84.87 -12.70
N TRP A 315 -104.67 85.76 -13.66
CA TRP A 315 -105.53 85.49 -14.81
C TRP A 315 -104.89 84.46 -15.73
N ALA A 316 -105.62 83.40 -16.08
CA ALA A 316 -105.12 82.33 -16.96
C ALA A 316 -104.66 82.87 -18.32
N SER A 317 -105.27 83.97 -18.83
CA SER A 317 -104.85 84.61 -20.07
C SER A 317 -103.47 85.30 -20.01
N GLU A 318 -103.03 85.73 -18.83
CA GLU A 318 -101.75 86.45 -18.66
C GLU A 318 -100.61 85.53 -18.19
N LEU A 319 -100.94 84.31 -17.74
CA LEU A 319 -99.98 83.27 -17.33
C LEU A 319 -99.49 82.40 -18.51
N VAL A 320 -99.91 82.74 -19.72
CA VAL A 320 -99.57 82.01 -20.95
C VAL A 320 -98.80 82.93 -21.90
N VAL A 321 -97.72 82.40 -22.46
CA VAL A 321 -96.92 83.05 -23.51
C VAL A 321 -97.51 82.67 -24.87
N CYS A 322 -97.87 83.68 -25.66
CA CYS A 322 -98.44 83.53 -26.99
C CYS A 322 -98.12 84.75 -27.88
N ASP A 323 -98.29 84.58 -29.19
CA ASP A 323 -98.14 85.66 -30.17
C ASP A 323 -99.13 86.82 -29.90
N GLU A 324 -98.70 88.06 -30.16
CA GLU A 324 -99.53 89.25 -29.93
C GLU A 324 -100.85 89.27 -30.74
N THR A 325 -100.84 88.65 -31.92
CA THR A 325 -102.04 88.50 -32.78
C THR A 325 -103.10 87.56 -32.19
N LEU A 326 -102.71 86.65 -31.30
CA LEU A 326 -103.62 85.71 -30.62
C LEU A 326 -104.02 86.19 -29.22
N ARG A 327 -103.36 87.24 -28.71
CA ARG A 327 -103.59 87.75 -27.35
C ARG A 327 -105.06 88.08 -27.08
N GLY A 328 -105.74 88.70 -28.03
CA GLY A 328 -107.18 89.00 -27.94
C GLY A 328 -108.03 87.74 -27.83
N ALA A 329 -107.68 86.66 -28.53
CA ALA A 329 -108.38 85.38 -28.47
C ALA A 329 -108.12 84.64 -27.15
N VAL A 330 -106.87 84.65 -26.69
CA VAL A 330 -106.48 84.08 -25.39
C VAL A 330 -107.19 84.80 -24.24
N ARG A 331 -107.28 86.14 -24.29
CA ARG A 331 -108.10 86.92 -23.33
C ARG A 331 -109.61 86.66 -23.49
N GLY A 332 -110.09 86.36 -24.68
CA GLY A 332 -111.49 85.98 -24.90
C GLY A 332 -111.84 84.62 -24.30
N ILE A 333 -110.92 83.66 -24.38
CA ILE A 333 -111.13 82.27 -23.92
C ILE A 333 -110.79 82.12 -22.43
N LEU A 334 -109.65 82.66 -22.01
CA LEU A 334 -109.08 82.49 -20.66
C LEU A 334 -109.15 83.75 -19.79
N GLY A 335 -109.48 84.93 -20.34
CA GLY A 335 -109.44 86.21 -19.61
C GLY A 335 -110.59 86.40 -18.61
N ARG A 336 -111.47 85.41 -18.49
CA ARG A 336 -112.52 85.33 -17.45
C ARG A 336 -112.22 84.23 -16.43
N THR A 337 -111.06 83.58 -16.56
CA THR A 337 -110.64 82.44 -15.76
C THR A 337 -109.41 82.83 -14.94
N VAL A 338 -109.43 82.56 -13.64
CA VAL A 338 -108.26 82.72 -12.76
C VAL A 338 -107.66 81.36 -12.42
N VAL A 339 -106.35 81.31 -12.25
CA VAL A 339 -105.65 80.12 -11.78
C VAL A 339 -105.48 80.22 -10.26
N VAL A 340 -105.82 79.16 -9.54
CA VAL A 340 -105.76 79.04 -8.08
C VAL A 340 -105.02 77.74 -7.70
N ARG A 341 -104.69 77.57 -6.42
CA ARG A 341 -104.01 76.36 -5.95
C ARG A 341 -104.94 75.15 -5.81
N ASP A 342 -106.12 75.35 -5.23
CA ASP A 342 -107.05 74.28 -4.86
C ASP A 342 -108.53 74.69 -5.07
N VAL A 343 -109.43 73.74 -4.89
CA VAL A 343 -110.87 73.91 -5.15
C VAL A 343 -111.52 74.88 -4.15
N ASP A 344 -111.04 74.92 -2.92
CA ASP A 344 -111.56 75.84 -1.90
C ASP A 344 -111.22 77.30 -2.27
N ALA A 345 -109.98 77.53 -2.69
CA ALA A 345 -109.54 78.80 -3.25
C ALA A 345 -110.29 79.17 -4.53
N ALA A 346 -110.70 78.20 -5.35
CA ALA A 346 -111.52 78.43 -6.53
C ALA A 346 -112.88 79.04 -6.15
N TRP A 347 -113.53 78.52 -5.11
CA TRP A 347 -114.79 79.06 -4.59
C TRP A 347 -114.64 80.44 -3.96
N ASP A 348 -113.55 80.67 -3.21
CA ASP A 348 -113.25 81.97 -2.62
C ASP A 348 -112.98 83.02 -3.71
N ALA A 349 -112.21 82.67 -4.75
CA ALA A 349 -111.96 83.53 -5.89
C ALA A 349 -113.27 83.92 -6.60
N MET A 350 -114.24 83.02 -6.73
CA MET A 350 -115.54 83.35 -7.34
C MET A 350 -116.36 84.38 -6.55
N ARG A 351 -116.18 84.47 -5.23
CA ARG A 351 -116.82 85.45 -4.34
C ARG A 351 -116.08 86.78 -4.27
N SER A 352 -114.75 86.75 -4.28
CA SER A 352 -113.89 87.90 -4.01
C SER A 352 -113.39 88.63 -5.26
N THR A 353 -113.48 88.00 -6.44
CA THR A 353 -112.95 88.53 -7.69
C THR A 353 -114.05 88.75 -8.72
N PRO A 354 -113.85 89.54 -9.79
CA PRO A 354 -114.81 89.62 -10.89
C PRO A 354 -114.78 88.41 -11.84
N ALA A 355 -113.90 87.42 -11.64
CA ALA A 355 -113.72 86.27 -12.53
C ALA A 355 -114.98 85.38 -12.61
N GLU A 356 -115.28 84.84 -13.80
CA GLU A 356 -116.43 83.94 -13.98
C GLU A 356 -116.10 82.47 -13.77
N SER A 357 -114.81 82.11 -13.82
CA SER A 357 -114.34 80.77 -13.53
C SER A 357 -112.97 80.76 -12.87
N ALA A 358 -112.65 79.69 -12.16
CA ALA A 358 -111.35 79.41 -11.57
C ALA A 358 -110.90 78.00 -11.94
N VAL A 359 -109.60 77.81 -12.17
CA VAL A 359 -108.97 76.52 -12.42
C VAL A 359 -107.85 76.26 -11.40
N THR A 360 -107.75 75.05 -10.89
CA THR A 360 -106.67 74.67 -9.96
C THR A 360 -105.41 74.21 -10.70
N LEU A 361 -104.28 74.09 -9.99
CA LEU A 361 -103.06 73.49 -10.53
C LEU A 361 -103.27 72.03 -10.99
N ALA A 362 -104.19 71.31 -10.35
CA ALA A 362 -104.54 69.93 -10.69
C ALA A 362 -105.60 69.81 -11.81
N GLY A 363 -106.10 70.93 -12.34
CA GLY A 363 -107.02 70.96 -13.48
C GLY A 363 -108.50 70.86 -13.12
N GLU A 364 -108.88 70.99 -11.83
CA GLU A 364 -110.29 71.16 -11.47
C GLU A 364 -110.77 72.56 -11.88
N PHE A 365 -111.98 72.64 -12.45
CA PHE A 365 -112.54 73.86 -13.01
C PHE A 365 -113.87 74.21 -12.35
N VAL A 366 -113.98 75.42 -11.80
CA VAL A 366 -115.15 75.92 -11.08
C VAL A 366 -115.71 77.15 -11.81
N HIS A 367 -117.00 77.16 -12.12
CA HIS A 367 -117.70 78.27 -12.76
C HIS A 367 -118.65 78.96 -11.79
N ARG A 368 -118.77 80.29 -11.88
CA ARG A 368 -119.60 81.14 -10.99
C ARG A 368 -121.08 80.76 -10.98
N SER A 369 -121.59 80.17 -12.06
CA SER A 369 -122.98 79.65 -12.12
C SER A 369 -123.20 78.38 -11.28
N GLY A 370 -122.19 77.90 -10.56
CA GLY A 370 -122.25 76.71 -9.71
C GLY A 370 -121.84 75.40 -10.39
N ALA A 371 -121.38 75.44 -11.65
CA ALA A 371 -120.87 74.26 -12.34
C ALA A 371 -119.42 73.96 -11.90
N VAL A 372 -119.16 72.72 -11.49
CA VAL A 372 -117.82 72.24 -11.13
C VAL A 372 -117.47 71.02 -11.97
N ARG A 373 -116.27 71.03 -12.53
CA ARG A 373 -115.68 69.91 -13.27
C ARG A 373 -114.42 69.48 -12.53
N GLY A 374 -114.41 68.25 -12.05
CA GLY A 374 -113.27 67.62 -11.39
C GLY A 374 -113.26 66.12 -11.63
N GLY A 375 -112.10 65.50 -11.49
CA GLY A 375 -111.87 64.07 -11.75
C GLY A 375 -110.43 63.66 -11.42
N SER A 376 -110.08 62.41 -11.68
CA SER A 376 -108.70 61.93 -11.54
C SER A 376 -107.85 62.37 -12.73
N ALA A 377 -106.69 62.96 -12.48
CA ALA A 377 -105.77 63.41 -13.52
C ALA A 377 -105.35 62.25 -14.45
N SER A 378 -105.56 62.39 -15.75
CA SER A 378 -105.01 61.47 -16.75
C SER A 378 -103.50 61.64 -16.88
N ARG A 379 -102.75 60.55 -17.14
CA ARG A 379 -101.30 60.59 -17.43
C ARG A 379 -100.90 61.48 -18.62
N THR A 380 -101.87 61.96 -19.39
CA THR A 380 -101.69 62.80 -20.58
C THR A 380 -102.06 64.27 -20.35
N GLU A 381 -102.52 64.65 -19.15
CA GLU A 381 -102.83 66.05 -18.82
C GLU A 381 -101.56 66.89 -18.68
N GLY A 382 -101.57 68.10 -19.26
CA GLY A 382 -100.41 69.00 -19.29
C GLY A 382 -99.37 68.64 -20.34
N VAL A 383 -99.53 67.54 -21.09
CA VAL A 383 -98.57 67.08 -22.10
C VAL A 383 -98.74 67.81 -23.44
N ARG A 384 -99.91 68.42 -23.69
CA ARG A 384 -100.19 69.10 -24.98
C ARG A 384 -99.54 70.48 -25.07
N VAL A 385 -99.48 71.19 -23.94
CA VAL A 385 -98.90 72.52 -23.82
C VAL A 385 -97.38 72.39 -23.69
N GLY A 386 -96.58 73.03 -24.57
CA GLY A 386 -95.10 72.99 -24.51
C GLY A 386 -94.40 71.73 -25.05
N ARG A 387 -95.14 70.79 -25.66
CA ARG A 387 -94.62 69.51 -26.20
C ARG A 387 -93.44 69.63 -27.17
N ARG A 388 -93.51 70.62 -28.07
CA ARG A 388 -92.55 70.78 -29.17
C ARG A 388 -91.14 71.09 -28.69
N GLU A 389 -91.03 71.93 -27.67
CA GLU A 389 -89.74 72.34 -27.08
C GLU A 389 -88.99 71.16 -26.44
N ARG A 390 -89.72 70.28 -25.77
CA ARG A 390 -89.12 69.12 -25.09
C ARG A 390 -88.54 68.09 -26.06
N ILE A 391 -89.16 67.92 -27.23
CA ILE A 391 -88.68 67.00 -28.27
C ILE A 391 -87.34 67.49 -28.86
N GLU A 392 -87.18 68.79 -29.09
CA GLU A 392 -85.93 69.38 -29.60
C GLU A 392 -84.77 69.23 -28.62
N GLN A 393 -85.01 69.43 -27.32
CA GLN A 393 -83.98 69.23 -26.28
C GLN A 393 -83.44 67.80 -26.26
N LEU A 394 -84.34 66.80 -26.23
CA LEU A 394 -83.94 65.38 -26.18
C LEU A 394 -83.19 64.93 -27.45
N ARG A 395 -83.49 65.52 -28.62
CA ARG A 395 -82.74 65.24 -29.86
C ARG A 395 -81.28 65.68 -29.76
N GLY A 396 -81.02 66.85 -29.16
CA GLY A 396 -79.67 67.35 -28.95
C GLY A 396 -78.86 66.47 -28.01
N GLU A 397 -79.46 66.06 -26.89
CA GLU A 397 -78.81 65.20 -25.89
C GLU A 397 -78.39 63.84 -26.45
N VAL A 398 -79.23 63.19 -27.26
CA VAL A 398 -78.91 61.89 -27.88
C VAL A 398 -77.74 62.00 -28.84
N ALA A 399 -77.72 63.01 -29.71
CA ALA A 399 -76.65 63.19 -30.69
C ALA A 399 -75.29 63.45 -30.02
N GLU A 400 -75.26 64.21 -28.93
CA GLU A 400 -74.03 64.44 -28.17
C GLU A 400 -73.49 63.13 -27.56
N LEU A 401 -74.35 62.35 -26.91
CA LEU A 401 -73.95 61.07 -26.30
C LEU A 401 -73.44 60.06 -27.32
N GLU A 402 -74.05 59.97 -28.51
CA GLU A 402 -73.59 59.09 -29.60
C GLU A 402 -72.17 59.44 -30.08
N THR A 403 -71.83 60.73 -30.18
CA THR A 403 -70.47 61.15 -30.56
C THR A 403 -69.43 60.79 -29.51
N GLN A 404 -69.76 60.93 -28.22
CA GLN A 404 -68.87 60.57 -27.12
C GLN A 404 -68.62 59.06 -27.06
N ILE A 405 -69.65 58.23 -27.29
CA ILE A 405 -69.53 56.76 -27.34
C ILE A 405 -68.55 56.35 -28.46
N ALA A 406 -68.70 56.90 -29.66
CA ALA A 406 -67.85 56.53 -30.81
C ALA A 406 -66.36 56.88 -30.59
N ALA A 407 -66.07 58.01 -29.93
CA ALA A 407 -64.71 58.40 -29.57
C ALA A 407 -64.09 57.44 -28.55
N THR A 408 -64.81 57.14 -27.47
CA THR A 408 -64.36 56.22 -26.41
C THR A 408 -64.17 54.79 -26.93
N GLU A 409 -65.07 54.29 -27.80
CA GLU A 409 -64.94 52.97 -28.43
C GLU A 409 -63.73 52.86 -29.38
N THR A 410 -63.33 53.96 -30.01
CA THR A 410 -62.12 53.99 -30.85
C THR A 410 -60.86 53.88 -30.00
N ARG A 411 -60.80 54.64 -28.89
CA ARG A 411 -59.70 54.52 -27.92
C ARG A 411 -59.62 53.11 -27.32
N LEU A 412 -60.76 52.48 -27.05
CA LEU A 412 -60.82 51.09 -26.56
C LEU A 412 -60.20 50.09 -27.55
N ARG A 413 -60.40 50.29 -28.85
CA ARG A 413 -59.82 49.43 -29.90
C ARG A 413 -58.30 49.59 -29.99
N GLU A 414 -57.79 50.81 -29.86
CA GLU A 414 -56.35 51.09 -29.83
C GLU A 414 -55.67 50.38 -28.66
N ILE A 415 -56.21 50.52 -27.45
CA ILE A 415 -55.66 49.88 -26.23
C ILE A 415 -55.70 48.36 -26.34
N LYS A 416 -56.77 47.79 -26.89
CA LYS A 416 -56.86 46.34 -27.14
C LYS A 416 -55.79 45.85 -28.12
N ALA A 417 -55.50 46.61 -29.17
CA ALA A 417 -54.43 46.29 -30.11
C ALA A 417 -53.04 46.37 -29.43
N GLU A 418 -52.80 47.40 -28.62
CA GLU A 418 -51.54 47.57 -27.88
C GLU A 418 -51.33 46.41 -26.87
N LEU A 419 -52.37 46.00 -26.13
CA LEU A 419 -52.33 44.86 -25.21
C LEU A 419 -51.98 43.53 -25.91
N GLN A 420 -52.41 43.33 -27.16
CA GLN A 420 -52.09 42.12 -27.93
C GLN A 420 -50.63 42.06 -28.40
N THR A 421 -49.94 43.20 -28.47
CA THR A 421 -48.52 43.24 -28.86
C THR A 421 -47.56 42.89 -27.72
N ILE A 422 -48.03 42.96 -26.47
CA ILE A 422 -47.20 42.67 -25.28
C ILE A 422 -47.28 41.17 -24.97
N ASP A 423 -46.25 40.41 -25.38
CA ASP A 423 -46.11 38.99 -25.06
C ASP A 423 -45.15 38.78 -23.87
N LEU A 424 -45.71 38.74 -22.68
CA LEU A 424 -44.96 38.48 -21.44
C LEU A 424 -44.30 37.09 -21.42
N ARG A 425 -44.83 36.12 -22.16
CA ARG A 425 -44.29 34.75 -22.18
C ARG A 425 -42.94 34.71 -22.89
N VAL A 426 -42.80 35.45 -23.99
CA VAL A 426 -41.53 35.57 -24.73
C VAL A 426 -40.49 36.28 -23.87
N LEU A 427 -40.85 37.38 -23.20
CA LEU A 427 -39.94 38.11 -22.31
C LEU A 427 -39.53 37.26 -21.10
N GLY A 428 -40.46 36.54 -20.47
CA GLY A 428 -40.16 35.61 -19.37
C GLY A 428 -39.24 34.47 -19.80
N GLU A 429 -39.38 33.97 -21.02
CA GLU A 429 -38.49 32.95 -21.57
C GLU A 429 -37.06 33.49 -21.80
N VAL A 430 -36.91 34.75 -22.19
CA VAL A 430 -35.60 35.42 -22.32
C VAL A 430 -34.93 35.57 -20.95
N VAL A 431 -35.67 36.01 -19.92
CA VAL A 431 -35.18 36.06 -18.53
C VAL A 431 -34.72 34.68 -18.07
N ARG A 432 -35.55 33.65 -18.28
CA ARG A 432 -35.22 32.27 -17.88
C ARG A 432 -33.93 31.79 -18.54
N ARG A 433 -33.75 32.03 -19.85
CA ARG A 433 -32.52 31.63 -20.56
C ARG A 433 -31.29 32.37 -20.05
N ALA A 434 -31.40 33.68 -19.81
CA ALA A 434 -30.31 34.47 -19.26
C ALA A 434 -29.93 34.00 -17.84
N ALA A 435 -30.93 33.70 -17.00
CA ALA A 435 -30.73 33.19 -15.65
C ALA A 435 -30.05 31.82 -15.63
N VAL A 436 -30.49 30.88 -16.50
CA VAL A 436 -29.85 29.56 -16.66
C VAL A 436 -28.41 29.71 -17.12
N ALA A 437 -28.13 30.52 -18.15
CA ALA A 437 -26.78 30.73 -18.64
C ALA A 437 -25.83 31.31 -17.58
N ARG A 438 -26.32 32.28 -16.77
CA ARG A 438 -25.58 32.87 -15.66
C ARG A 438 -25.32 31.83 -14.56
N ASN A 439 -26.34 31.07 -14.17
CA ASN A 439 -26.21 30.06 -13.10
C ASN A 439 -25.31 28.90 -13.52
N ASP A 440 -25.39 28.41 -14.75
CA ASP A 440 -24.49 27.38 -15.28
C ASP A 440 -23.03 27.84 -15.21
N ARG A 441 -22.76 29.10 -15.59
CA ARG A 441 -21.41 29.66 -15.51
C ARG A 441 -20.93 29.78 -14.08
N GLN A 442 -21.80 30.24 -13.18
CA GLN A 442 -21.50 30.36 -11.76
C GLN A 442 -21.19 28.98 -11.12
N GLN A 443 -22.00 27.97 -11.41
CA GLN A 443 -21.78 26.61 -10.92
C GLN A 443 -20.45 26.02 -11.40
N ARG A 444 -20.05 26.27 -12.65
CA ARG A 444 -18.73 25.84 -13.16
C ARG A 444 -17.59 26.51 -12.39
N ILE A 445 -17.69 27.81 -12.13
CA ILE A 445 -16.69 28.54 -11.34
C ILE A 445 -16.61 27.96 -9.92
N ASP A 446 -17.74 27.70 -9.28
CA ASP A 446 -17.76 27.17 -7.90
C ASP A 446 -17.25 25.73 -7.84
N ALA A 447 -17.52 24.89 -8.84
CA ALA A 447 -16.93 23.55 -8.96
C ALA A 447 -15.40 23.61 -9.13
N MET A 448 -14.89 24.56 -9.93
CA MET A 448 -13.44 24.76 -10.07
C MET A 448 -12.80 25.29 -8.78
N ARG A 449 -13.49 26.14 -8.02
CA ARG A 449 -13.03 26.59 -6.69
C ARG A 449 -12.93 25.43 -5.71
N GLY A 450 -13.95 24.57 -5.65
CA GLY A 450 -13.88 23.35 -4.84
C GLY A 450 -12.70 22.46 -5.23
N ARG A 451 -12.40 22.35 -6.53
CA ARG A 451 -11.20 21.63 -7.00
C ARG A 451 -9.89 22.27 -6.55
N ILE A 452 -9.82 23.61 -6.46
CA ILE A 452 -8.66 24.30 -5.87
C ILE A 452 -8.52 23.95 -4.40
N ASP A 453 -9.61 23.97 -3.64
CA ASP A 453 -9.60 23.63 -2.21
C ASP A 453 -9.09 22.21 -1.98
N ASP A 454 -9.52 21.25 -2.81
CA ASP A 454 -9.03 19.87 -2.79
C ASP A 454 -7.52 19.77 -3.09
N ILE A 455 -7.04 20.47 -4.12
CA ILE A 455 -5.62 20.50 -4.48
C ILE A 455 -4.80 21.18 -3.38
N GLN A 456 -5.32 22.23 -2.76
CA GLN A 456 -4.66 22.92 -1.64
C GLN A 456 -4.59 22.02 -0.40
N ALA A 457 -5.64 21.26 -0.10
CA ALA A 457 -5.62 20.27 0.97
C ALA A 457 -4.59 19.16 0.71
N GLN A 458 -4.48 18.67 -0.53
CA GLN A 458 -3.43 17.72 -0.92
C GLN A 458 -2.04 18.33 -0.77
N ARG A 459 -1.85 19.57 -1.23
CA ARG A 459 -0.59 20.30 -1.09
C ARG A 459 -0.19 20.47 0.38
N GLN A 460 -1.13 20.80 1.27
CA GLN A 460 -0.82 20.92 2.70
C GLN A 460 -0.35 19.60 3.30
N LYS A 461 -0.98 18.47 2.94
CA LYS A 461 -0.51 17.14 3.38
C LYS A 461 0.92 16.86 2.93
N PHE A 462 1.25 17.17 1.68
CA PHE A 462 2.61 17.02 1.17
C PHE A 462 3.62 17.91 1.89
N ILE A 463 3.24 19.15 2.25
CA ILE A 463 4.07 20.04 3.09
C ILE A 463 4.33 19.39 4.46
N ASP A 464 3.27 18.93 5.13
CA ASP A 464 3.37 18.34 6.47
C ASP A 464 4.23 17.05 6.46
N GLU A 465 4.09 16.22 5.43
CA GLU A 465 4.92 15.03 5.22
C GLU A 465 6.39 15.38 4.96
N ALA A 466 6.65 16.38 4.11
CA ALA A 466 8.01 16.84 3.83
C ALA A 466 8.70 17.39 5.08
N ASP A 467 7.99 18.15 5.92
CA ASP A 467 8.52 18.64 7.20
C ASP A 467 8.78 17.50 8.18
N GLY A 468 7.92 16.49 8.23
CA GLY A 468 8.15 15.25 8.98
C GLY A 468 9.43 14.51 8.54
N PHE A 469 9.61 14.33 7.23
CA PHE A 469 10.82 13.70 6.68
C PHE A 469 12.08 14.53 6.94
N ARG A 470 12.02 15.87 6.88
CA ARG A 470 13.16 16.75 7.21
C ARG A 470 13.57 16.61 8.68
N ALA A 471 12.61 16.60 9.59
CA ALA A 471 12.88 16.41 11.02
C ALA A 471 13.52 15.04 11.27
N GLU A 472 13.00 13.97 10.66
CA GLU A 472 13.58 12.64 10.78
C GLU A 472 15.00 12.56 10.20
N LEU A 473 15.23 13.18 9.03
CA LEU A 473 16.57 13.31 8.44
C LEU A 473 17.55 14.04 9.37
N GLU A 474 17.13 15.10 10.04
CA GLU A 474 17.97 15.82 10.99
C GLU A 474 18.37 14.92 12.16
N THR A 475 17.42 14.15 12.72
CA THR A 475 17.72 13.18 13.79
C THR A 475 18.64 12.05 13.33
N LEU A 476 18.45 11.52 12.13
CA LEU A 476 19.30 10.48 11.56
C LEU A 476 20.70 11.01 11.24
N SER A 477 20.81 12.24 10.77
CA SER A 477 22.10 12.89 10.50
C SER A 477 22.92 13.06 11.79
N ALA A 478 22.27 13.48 12.89
CA ALA A 478 22.91 13.56 14.20
C ALA A 478 23.38 12.19 14.68
N ARG A 479 22.52 11.16 14.58
CA ARG A 479 22.88 9.77 14.90
C ARG A 479 24.04 9.24 14.05
N MET A 480 24.06 9.55 12.76
CA MET A 480 25.14 9.15 11.86
C MET A 480 26.47 9.75 12.32
N THR A 481 26.51 11.04 12.64
CA THR A 481 27.73 11.67 13.17
C THR A 481 28.19 11.11 14.52
N GLU A 482 27.25 10.65 15.36
CA GLU A 482 27.57 9.96 16.61
C GLU A 482 28.17 8.58 16.34
N MET A 483 27.57 7.80 15.44
CA MET A 483 28.08 6.46 15.08
C MET A 483 29.45 6.54 14.41
N ASP A 484 29.67 7.50 13.52
CA ASP A 484 30.97 7.69 12.87
C ASP A 484 32.08 7.97 13.90
N LYS A 485 31.80 8.79 14.93
CA LYS A 485 32.73 9.02 16.05
C LYS A 485 33.02 7.75 16.84
N LEU A 486 32.00 6.93 17.12
CA LEU A 486 32.19 5.65 17.81
C LEU A 486 33.04 4.68 16.99
N VAL A 487 32.84 4.63 15.67
CA VAL A 487 33.67 3.82 14.76
C VAL A 487 35.11 4.30 14.77
N GLU A 488 35.36 5.61 14.66
CA GLU A 488 36.72 6.16 14.71
C GLU A 488 37.43 5.88 16.04
N GLU A 489 36.72 6.06 17.17
CA GLU A 489 37.26 5.79 18.50
C GLU A 489 37.61 4.30 18.67
N ALA A 490 36.69 3.41 18.30
CA ALA A 490 36.91 1.97 18.38
C ALA A 490 38.05 1.49 17.46
N GLN A 491 38.18 2.08 16.26
CA GLN A 491 39.30 1.82 15.36
C GLN A 491 40.63 2.28 15.94
N ARG A 492 40.67 3.44 16.60
CA ARG A 492 41.89 3.93 17.25
C ARG A 492 42.35 2.97 18.35
N VAL A 493 41.43 2.54 19.21
CA VAL A 493 41.72 1.57 20.28
C VAL A 493 42.16 0.22 19.69
N LEU A 494 41.53 -0.23 18.61
CA LEU A 494 41.92 -1.45 17.92
C LEU A 494 43.37 -1.39 17.40
N MET A 495 43.77 -0.29 16.74
CA MET A 495 45.14 -0.13 16.24
C MET A 495 46.18 -0.16 17.37
N GLU A 496 45.88 0.50 18.50
CA GLU A 496 46.76 0.47 19.68
C GLU A 496 46.93 -0.96 20.21
N ARG A 497 45.85 -1.75 20.29
CA ARG A 497 45.90 -3.14 20.76
C ARG A 497 46.56 -4.08 19.77
N GLU A 498 46.40 -3.88 18.46
CA GLU A 498 47.11 -4.64 17.43
C GLU A 498 48.64 -4.42 17.55
N HIS A 499 49.08 -3.20 17.85
CA HIS A 499 50.50 -2.94 18.12
C HIS A 499 51.02 -3.71 19.35
N HIS A 500 50.21 -3.82 20.42
CA HIS A 500 50.57 -4.64 21.58
C HIS A 500 50.64 -6.15 21.26
N VAL A 501 49.78 -6.65 20.38
CA VAL A 501 49.87 -8.04 19.89
C VAL A 501 51.17 -8.27 19.14
N GLU A 502 51.60 -7.32 18.32
CA GLU A 502 52.88 -7.40 17.61
C GLU A 502 54.07 -7.43 18.58
N GLN A 503 54.08 -6.56 19.60
CA GLN A 503 55.08 -6.58 20.67
C GLN A 503 55.09 -7.91 21.45
N ALA A 504 53.93 -8.47 21.78
CA ALA A 504 53.82 -9.77 22.43
C ALA A 504 54.33 -10.91 21.53
N SER A 505 54.03 -10.86 20.22
CA SER A 505 54.51 -11.84 19.25
C SER A 505 56.03 -11.83 19.11
N GLN A 506 56.65 -10.64 19.14
CA GLN A 506 58.11 -10.52 19.14
C GLN A 506 58.73 -11.14 20.42
N ARG A 507 58.11 -10.94 21.59
CA ARG A 507 58.56 -11.55 22.85
C ARG A 507 58.48 -13.08 22.81
N VAL A 508 57.42 -13.65 22.23
CA VAL A 508 57.32 -15.10 22.00
C VAL A 508 58.46 -15.58 21.11
N MET A 509 58.73 -14.90 20.00
CA MET A 509 59.82 -15.28 19.09
C MET A 509 61.19 -15.27 19.79
N MET A 510 61.47 -14.25 20.62
CA MET A 510 62.70 -14.20 21.41
C MET A 510 62.77 -15.34 22.44
N ALA A 511 61.68 -15.64 23.14
CA ALA A 511 61.63 -16.73 24.12
C ALA A 511 61.81 -18.11 23.44
N GLU A 512 61.26 -18.30 22.24
CA GLU A 512 61.48 -19.52 21.45
C GLU A 512 62.95 -19.70 21.05
N GLN A 513 63.63 -18.62 20.65
CA GLN A 513 65.07 -18.66 20.35
C GLN A 513 65.91 -19.03 21.58
N VAL A 514 65.61 -18.45 22.75
CA VAL A 514 66.29 -18.78 24.01
C VAL A 514 66.07 -20.25 24.37
N MET A 515 64.83 -20.74 24.25
CA MET A 515 64.50 -22.15 24.52
C MET A 515 65.21 -23.11 23.55
N GLN A 516 65.25 -22.79 22.25
CA GLN A 516 65.98 -23.59 21.27
C GLN A 516 67.47 -23.66 21.60
N HIS A 517 68.09 -22.53 21.96
CA HIS A 517 69.50 -22.48 22.33
C HIS A 517 69.79 -23.30 23.60
N ALA A 518 69.02 -23.08 24.67
CA ALA A 518 69.15 -23.84 25.92
C ALA A 518 68.97 -25.35 25.69
N SER A 519 68.01 -25.76 24.85
CA SER A 519 67.79 -27.17 24.50
C SER A 519 68.95 -27.79 23.71
N ALA A 520 69.68 -26.99 22.92
CA ALA A 520 70.84 -27.45 22.17
C ALA A 520 72.02 -27.69 23.12
N GLU A 521 72.29 -26.75 24.03
CA GLU A 521 73.34 -26.88 25.06
C GLU A 521 73.07 -28.07 26.00
N LEU A 522 71.80 -28.29 26.38
CA LEU A 522 71.43 -29.48 27.19
C LEU A 522 71.73 -30.77 26.44
N ARG A 523 71.35 -30.87 25.16
CA ARG A 523 71.65 -32.06 24.33
C ARG A 523 73.14 -32.32 24.20
N GLU A 524 73.96 -31.27 24.07
CA GLU A 524 75.41 -31.41 24.03
C GLU A 524 75.98 -31.96 25.34
N ALA A 525 75.49 -31.47 26.49
CA ALA A 525 75.87 -31.97 27.81
C ALA A 525 75.41 -33.43 28.05
N GLU A 526 74.22 -33.80 27.57
CA GLU A 526 73.70 -35.18 27.65
C GLU A 526 74.56 -36.16 26.83
N ILE A 527 74.95 -35.78 25.61
CA ILE A 527 75.84 -36.60 24.77
C ILE A 527 77.20 -36.80 25.44
N LEU A 528 77.76 -35.74 26.03
CA LEU A 528 79.04 -35.82 26.74
C LEU A 528 78.94 -36.76 27.95
N MET A 529 77.85 -36.67 28.73
CA MET A 529 77.62 -37.52 29.90
C MET A 529 77.51 -39.00 29.51
N VAL A 530 76.72 -39.34 28.48
CA VAL A 530 76.59 -40.73 27.98
C VAL A 530 77.94 -41.28 27.51
N ARG A 531 78.76 -40.45 26.84
CA ARG A 531 80.09 -40.84 26.40
C ARG A 531 81.03 -41.14 27.57
N LEU A 532 81.10 -40.24 28.54
CA LEU A 532 81.96 -40.39 29.73
C LEU A 532 81.55 -41.62 30.57
N ASP A 533 80.25 -41.89 30.70
CA ASP A 533 79.75 -43.09 31.38
C ASP A 533 80.17 -44.38 30.66
N GLY A 534 80.05 -44.40 29.32
CA GLY A 534 80.51 -45.53 28.51
C GLY A 534 82.03 -45.79 28.62
N ASP A 535 82.84 -44.74 28.56
CA ASP A 535 84.30 -44.85 28.71
C ASP A 535 84.69 -45.35 30.12
N LEU A 536 83.97 -44.90 31.16
CA LEU A 536 84.16 -45.33 32.54
C LEU A 536 83.78 -46.81 32.75
N GLN A 537 82.68 -47.28 32.16
CA GLN A 537 82.30 -48.70 32.20
C GLN A 537 83.35 -49.59 31.51
N SER A 538 83.88 -49.15 30.36
CA SER A 538 84.94 -49.89 29.66
C SER A 538 86.21 -50.01 30.51
N LEU A 539 86.66 -48.91 31.12
CA LEU A 539 87.84 -48.91 31.98
C LEU A 539 87.65 -49.76 33.24
N GLN A 540 86.44 -49.82 33.80
CA GLN A 540 86.13 -50.69 34.94
C GLN A 540 86.20 -52.17 34.56
N ALA A 541 85.69 -52.54 33.38
CA ALA A 541 85.82 -53.90 32.87
C ALA A 541 87.29 -54.30 32.67
N ASP A 542 88.12 -53.38 32.16
CA ASP A 542 89.56 -53.60 32.02
C ASP A 542 90.28 -53.75 33.37
N GLU A 543 89.92 -52.97 34.39
CA GLU A 543 90.47 -53.13 35.75
C GLU A 543 90.16 -54.53 36.31
N VAL A 544 88.91 -54.99 36.19
CA VAL A 544 88.51 -56.32 36.66
C VAL A 544 89.26 -57.42 35.91
N ARG A 545 89.38 -57.29 34.57
CA ARG A 545 90.10 -58.26 33.73
C ARG A 545 91.57 -58.36 34.11
N LEU A 546 92.27 -57.23 34.22
CA LEU A 546 93.70 -57.18 34.57
C LEU A 546 93.95 -57.64 36.01
N SER A 547 93.07 -57.30 36.94
CA SER A 547 93.14 -57.76 38.35
C SER A 547 93.02 -59.29 38.44
N ASN A 548 92.08 -59.90 37.72
CA ASN A 548 91.93 -61.36 37.68
C ASN A 548 93.13 -62.05 37.01
N GLN A 549 93.70 -61.44 35.97
CA GLN A 549 94.91 -61.95 35.30
C GLN A 549 96.13 -61.92 36.24
N SER A 550 96.32 -60.83 36.97
CA SER A 550 97.37 -60.69 37.99
C SER A 550 97.25 -61.75 39.09
N LEU A 551 96.03 -61.99 39.62
CA LEU A 551 95.80 -63.02 40.63
C LEU A 551 96.14 -64.44 40.12
N THR A 552 95.79 -64.74 38.87
CA THR A 552 96.05 -66.05 38.26
C THR A 552 97.56 -66.30 38.05
N ILE A 553 98.30 -65.27 37.66
CA ILE A 553 99.76 -65.35 37.48
C ILE A 553 100.45 -65.56 38.84
N ASP A 554 100.01 -64.88 39.89
CA ASP A 554 100.61 -65.01 41.23
C ASP A 554 100.39 -66.41 41.82
N GLN A 555 99.19 -66.98 41.67
CA GLN A 555 98.90 -68.36 42.08
C GLN A 555 99.80 -69.39 41.36
N ARG A 556 100.05 -69.21 40.06
CA ARG A 556 100.97 -70.08 39.30
C ARG A 556 102.41 -69.95 39.77
N ARG A 557 102.82 -68.74 40.17
CA ARG A 557 104.16 -68.47 40.69
C ARG A 557 104.39 -69.22 42.01
N ASP A 558 103.44 -69.15 42.92
CA ASP A 558 103.50 -69.82 44.23
C ASP A 558 103.55 -71.34 44.09
N GLN A 559 102.73 -71.91 43.21
CA GLN A 559 102.72 -73.36 42.95
C GLN A 559 104.08 -73.86 42.44
N ARG A 560 104.70 -73.15 41.48
CA ARG A 560 106.02 -73.52 40.94
C ARG A 560 107.14 -73.41 41.97
N GLU A 561 107.09 -72.41 42.86
CA GLU A 561 108.08 -72.25 43.93
C GLU A 561 107.99 -73.39 44.95
N GLN A 562 106.78 -73.86 45.28
CA GLN A 562 106.58 -75.03 46.14
C GLN A 562 107.14 -76.30 45.50
N GLU A 563 106.82 -76.57 44.23
CA GLU A 563 107.37 -77.72 43.49
C GLU A 563 108.90 -77.70 43.45
N ARG A 564 109.49 -76.52 43.21
CA ARG A 564 110.94 -76.34 43.21
C ARG A 564 111.60 -76.73 44.53
N ARG A 565 111.01 -76.32 45.67
CA ARG A 565 111.55 -76.65 47.00
C ARG A 565 111.53 -78.15 47.27
N THR A 566 110.42 -78.82 46.97
CA THR A 566 110.28 -80.27 47.19
C THR A 566 111.29 -81.10 46.38
N LEU A 567 111.52 -80.75 45.10
CA LEU A 567 112.53 -81.40 44.27
C LEU A 567 113.97 -81.12 44.75
N GLY A 568 114.21 -79.93 45.29
CA GLY A 568 115.49 -79.56 45.90
C GLY A 568 115.87 -80.46 47.09
N GLU A 569 114.90 -80.79 47.94
CA GLU A 569 115.09 -81.70 49.08
C GLU A 569 115.39 -83.13 48.61
N GLN A 570 114.61 -83.66 47.66
CA GLN A 570 114.82 -85.01 47.09
C GLN A 570 116.21 -85.18 46.46
N ARG A 571 116.75 -84.13 45.81
CA ARG A 571 118.11 -84.13 45.25
C ARG A 571 119.16 -84.36 46.34
N THR A 572 119.00 -83.72 47.50
CA THR A 572 119.99 -83.84 48.59
C THR A 572 120.01 -85.23 49.22
N GLU A 573 118.86 -85.88 49.32
CA GLU A 573 118.74 -87.25 49.84
C GLU A 573 119.40 -88.27 48.89
N LEU A 574 119.14 -88.15 47.58
CA LEU A 574 119.75 -89.01 46.55
C LEU A 574 121.29 -88.91 46.50
N MET A 575 121.87 -87.73 46.77
CA MET A 575 123.33 -87.57 46.86
C MET A 575 123.93 -88.38 48.01
N GLN A 576 123.31 -88.37 49.20
CA GLN A 576 123.82 -89.08 50.37
C GLN A 576 123.80 -90.61 50.18
N ASP A 577 122.78 -91.14 49.52
CA ASP A 577 122.67 -92.58 49.26
C ASP A 577 123.68 -93.07 48.21
N LEU A 578 124.02 -92.22 47.22
CA LEU A 578 125.05 -92.52 46.23
C LEU A 578 126.44 -92.66 46.87
N GLU A 579 126.76 -91.82 47.85
CA GLU A 579 128.05 -91.83 48.55
C GLU A 579 128.24 -93.10 49.40
N LYS A 580 127.18 -93.55 50.09
CA LYS A 580 127.19 -94.82 50.83
C LYS A 580 127.40 -96.03 49.91
N ALA A 581 126.78 -96.05 48.73
CA ALA A 581 126.96 -97.14 47.77
C ALA A 581 128.39 -97.21 47.23
N ARG A 582 129.07 -96.07 47.02
CA ARG A 582 130.46 -96.02 46.52
C ARG A 582 131.47 -96.62 47.51
N THR A 583 131.29 -96.39 48.81
CA THR A 583 132.22 -96.93 49.83
C THR A 583 132.13 -98.45 50.00
N ALA A 584 130.95 -99.06 49.80
CA ALA A 584 130.78 -100.52 49.80
C ALA A 584 131.52 -101.21 48.64
N VAL A 585 131.52 -100.58 47.45
CA VAL A 585 132.21 -101.06 46.25
C VAL A 585 133.73 -101.17 46.44
N GLU A 586 134.36 -100.23 47.17
CA GLU A 586 135.81 -100.24 47.40
C GLU A 586 136.27 -101.39 48.29
N ALA A 587 135.48 -101.77 49.31
CA ALA A 587 135.82 -102.87 50.22
C ALA A 587 135.76 -104.25 49.53
N ALA A 588 134.77 -104.47 48.65
CA ALA A 588 134.63 -105.72 47.89
C ALA A 588 135.75 -105.92 46.85
N LEU A 589 136.29 -104.81 46.31
CA LEU A 589 137.37 -104.81 45.32
C LEU A 589 138.72 -105.32 45.87
N ALA A 590 139.01 -105.11 47.15
CA ALA A 590 140.24 -105.57 47.80
C ALA A 590 140.29 -107.09 48.05
N LEU A 591 139.12 -107.71 48.30
CA LEU A 591 138.99 -109.17 48.43
C LEU A 591 139.08 -109.87 47.07
N LEU A 592 138.57 -109.22 46.02
CA LEU A 592 138.55 -109.76 44.66
C LEU A 592 139.94 -109.76 44.01
N THR A 593 140.82 -108.80 44.29
CA THR A 593 142.18 -108.73 43.73
C THR A 593 143.10 -109.88 44.17
N GLN A 594 142.91 -110.45 45.36
CA GLN A 594 143.62 -111.67 45.78
C GLN A 594 143.14 -112.92 45.03
N ALA A 595 141.88 -112.97 44.61
CA ALA A 595 141.29 -114.11 43.91
C ALA A 595 141.48 -114.04 42.37
N VAL A 596 141.50 -112.83 41.79
CA VAL A 596 141.51 -112.60 40.33
C VAL A 596 142.86 -112.87 39.66
N ALA A 597 143.99 -112.79 40.37
CA ALA A 597 145.30 -113.20 39.84
C ALA A 597 145.32 -114.67 39.36
N ALA A 598 144.39 -115.51 39.83
CA ALA A 598 144.26 -116.89 39.41
C ALA A 598 143.35 -117.10 38.18
N ARG A 599 142.59 -116.08 37.71
CA ARG A 599 141.50 -116.26 36.73
C ARG A 599 141.56 -115.39 35.47
N GLU A 600 142.55 -114.51 35.33
CA GLU A 600 142.76 -113.66 34.13
C GLU A 600 142.89 -114.44 32.80
N GLY A 601 142.98 -115.77 32.81
CA GLY A 601 143.10 -116.59 31.61
C GLY A 601 141.82 -116.83 30.78
N LEU A 602 140.61 -116.40 31.18
CA LEU A 602 139.37 -116.92 30.56
C LEU A 602 138.40 -115.89 29.94
N GLU A 603 138.76 -114.61 29.87
CA GLU A 603 137.80 -113.50 29.67
C GLU A 603 137.62 -113.01 28.20
N LEU A 604 137.86 -113.83 27.17
CA LEU A 604 138.00 -113.32 25.80
C LEU A 604 136.76 -113.41 24.87
N THR A 605 135.58 -113.87 25.30
CA THR A 605 134.52 -114.25 24.33
C THR A 605 133.15 -113.54 24.44
N LEU A 606 133.00 -112.50 25.26
CA LEU A 606 131.70 -111.83 25.46
C LEU A 606 131.30 -110.80 24.36
N GLN A 607 132.09 -110.69 23.29
CA GLN A 607 131.99 -109.63 22.26
C GLN A 607 130.80 -109.76 21.27
N GLU A 608 129.92 -110.76 21.37
CA GLU A 608 128.96 -111.11 20.30
C GLU A 608 127.56 -110.44 20.34
N ARG A 609 127.19 -109.63 21.35
CA ARG A 609 125.74 -109.33 21.61
C ARG A 609 125.17 -107.96 21.19
N THR A 610 125.88 -107.10 20.46
CA THR A 610 125.51 -105.67 20.29
C THR A 610 124.63 -105.29 19.07
N ALA A 611 124.14 -106.21 18.24
CA ALA A 611 123.58 -105.87 16.92
C ALA A 611 122.03 -105.62 16.80
N ALA A 612 121.22 -105.70 17.85
CA ALA A 612 119.74 -105.84 17.70
C ALA A 612 118.87 -104.56 17.80
N THR A 613 119.40 -103.39 18.14
CA THR A 613 118.59 -102.23 18.59
C THR A 613 118.14 -101.22 17.52
N HIS A 614 118.51 -101.38 16.24
CA HIS A 614 118.46 -100.26 15.28
C HIS A 614 117.13 -100.04 14.51
N ALA A 615 116.10 -100.90 14.63
CA ALA A 615 114.95 -100.92 13.70
C ALA A 615 113.66 -100.17 14.14
N ALA A 616 113.55 -99.66 15.37
CA ALA A 616 112.26 -99.21 15.93
C ALA A 616 111.88 -97.73 15.65
N THR A 617 112.73 -96.92 15.02
CA THR A 617 112.60 -95.44 15.05
C THR A 617 111.83 -94.78 13.90
N GLU A 618 111.50 -95.49 12.82
CA GLU A 618 110.95 -94.86 11.58
C GLU A 618 109.42 -94.65 11.56
N GLN A 619 108.63 -95.34 12.40
CA GLN A 619 107.16 -95.35 12.27
C GLN A 619 106.43 -94.10 12.84
N VAL A 620 107.10 -93.29 13.67
CA VAL A 620 106.48 -92.16 14.41
C VAL A 620 106.33 -90.88 13.56
N ARG A 621 107.06 -90.74 12.45
CA ARG A 621 107.09 -89.49 11.66
C ARG A 621 105.89 -89.28 10.73
N ALA A 622 105.13 -90.31 10.37
CA ALA A 622 104.07 -90.20 9.36
C ALA A 622 102.74 -89.60 9.87
N GLN A 623 102.39 -89.81 11.15
CA GLN A 623 101.07 -89.41 11.70
C GLN A 623 100.92 -87.91 12.05
N ARG A 624 102.02 -87.14 12.13
CA ARG A 624 101.95 -85.71 12.47
C ARG A 624 101.43 -84.80 11.35
N ARG A 625 101.54 -85.19 10.08
CA ARG A 625 101.21 -84.32 8.93
C ARG A 625 99.71 -84.22 8.63
N THR A 626 98.89 -85.19 9.05
CA THR A 626 97.45 -85.21 8.78
C THR A 626 96.62 -84.34 9.73
N VAL A 627 97.17 -83.96 10.89
CA VAL A 627 96.45 -83.16 11.91
C VAL A 627 96.46 -81.66 11.56
N GLU A 628 97.53 -81.15 10.96
CA GLU A 628 97.65 -79.72 10.62
C GLU A 628 96.68 -79.27 9.51
N GLN A 629 96.29 -80.17 8.60
CA GLN A 629 95.43 -79.84 7.46
C GLN A 629 93.95 -79.61 7.84
N VAL A 630 93.45 -80.32 8.86
CA VAL A 630 92.05 -80.23 9.32
C VAL A 630 91.79 -78.97 10.15
N VAL A 631 92.81 -78.46 10.85
CA VAL A 631 92.70 -77.24 11.67
C VAL A 631 92.49 -75.99 10.81
N GLN A 632 93.06 -75.98 9.60
CA GLN A 632 93.01 -74.82 8.72
C GLN A 632 91.65 -74.65 8.01
N GLU A 633 90.98 -75.76 7.66
CA GLU A 633 89.63 -75.72 7.09
C GLU A 633 88.55 -75.26 8.10
N LEU A 634 88.76 -75.55 9.40
CA LEU A 634 87.85 -75.12 10.47
C LEU A 634 87.88 -73.59 10.66
N HIS A 635 89.07 -72.98 10.57
CA HIS A 635 89.23 -71.54 10.78
C HIS A 635 88.57 -70.69 9.68
N ASP A 636 88.64 -71.15 8.42
CA ASP A 636 88.00 -70.45 7.30
C ASP A 636 86.46 -70.53 7.32
N ALA A 637 85.90 -71.59 7.93
CA ALA A 637 84.47 -71.73 8.13
C ALA A 637 83.93 -70.80 9.24
N ASP A 638 84.65 -70.67 10.36
CA ASP A 638 84.29 -69.78 11.46
C ASP A 638 84.27 -68.30 11.05
N LEU A 639 85.23 -67.87 10.23
CA LEU A 639 85.26 -66.50 9.72
C LEU A 639 84.04 -66.16 8.82
N LYS A 640 83.56 -67.12 8.03
CA LYS A 640 82.36 -66.94 7.20
C LYS A 640 81.08 -66.89 8.03
N LEU A 641 81.00 -67.70 9.09
CA LEU A 641 79.85 -67.71 10.02
C LEU A 641 79.71 -66.36 10.73
N ASN A 642 80.79 -65.83 11.31
CA ASN A 642 80.80 -64.55 12.00
C ASN A 642 80.45 -63.37 11.06
N GLY A 643 80.94 -63.40 9.82
CA GLY A 643 80.60 -62.38 8.81
C GLY A 643 79.12 -62.37 8.42
N ALA A 644 78.45 -63.53 8.42
CA ALA A 644 77.01 -63.63 8.17
C ALA A 644 76.17 -63.18 9.38
N GLN A 645 76.59 -63.50 10.61
CA GLN A 645 75.91 -63.09 11.84
C GLN A 645 75.88 -61.57 12.01
N LEU A 646 77.02 -60.88 11.81
CA LEU A 646 77.08 -59.42 11.91
C LEU A 646 76.20 -58.71 10.86
N ARG A 647 76.03 -59.30 9.67
CA ARG A 647 75.09 -58.79 8.66
C ARG A 647 73.64 -58.97 9.07
N MET A 648 73.30 -60.10 9.69
CA MET A 648 71.96 -60.36 10.22
C MET A 648 71.59 -59.33 11.29
N GLU A 649 72.49 -59.10 12.24
CA GLU A 649 72.30 -58.17 13.36
C GLU A 649 72.14 -56.70 12.89
N SER A 650 72.92 -56.30 11.87
CA SER A 650 72.78 -54.99 11.21
C SER A 650 71.42 -54.81 10.53
N LEU A 651 70.87 -55.86 9.90
CA LEU A 651 69.56 -55.82 9.25
C LEU A 651 68.41 -55.78 10.26
N VAL A 652 68.49 -56.54 11.35
CA VAL A 652 67.52 -56.51 12.45
C VAL A 652 67.50 -55.13 13.09
N ARG A 653 68.67 -54.57 13.42
CA ARG A 653 68.76 -53.22 14.00
C ARG A 653 68.14 -52.15 13.10
N ARG A 654 68.41 -52.20 11.78
CA ARG A 654 67.78 -51.28 10.82
C ARG A 654 66.27 -51.44 10.73
N ALA A 655 65.74 -52.66 10.81
CA ALA A 655 64.29 -52.88 10.82
C ALA A 655 63.63 -52.30 12.09
N THR A 656 64.28 -52.41 13.24
CA THR A 656 63.77 -51.85 14.50
C THR A 656 63.88 -50.33 14.55
N GLU A 657 65.01 -49.75 14.12
CA GLU A 657 65.27 -48.30 14.22
C GLU A 657 64.63 -47.48 13.08
N GLU A 658 64.65 -47.96 11.82
CA GLU A 658 64.13 -47.19 10.66
C GLU A 658 62.66 -47.50 10.34
N LEU A 659 62.16 -48.69 10.72
CA LEU A 659 60.83 -49.17 10.32
C LEU A 659 59.93 -49.54 11.51
N GLU A 660 60.42 -49.46 12.75
CA GLU A 660 59.71 -49.82 13.99
C GLU A 660 59.16 -51.26 14.00
N ILE A 661 59.82 -52.19 13.29
CA ILE A 661 59.43 -53.61 13.21
C ILE A 661 60.42 -54.45 14.02
N GLU A 662 59.92 -55.25 14.96
CA GLU A 662 60.71 -56.24 15.70
C GLU A 662 60.82 -57.55 14.90
N ILE A 663 62.04 -57.95 14.54
CA ILE A 663 62.31 -59.19 13.80
C ILE A 663 63.10 -60.15 14.71
N PRO A 664 62.65 -61.41 14.91
CA PRO A 664 63.40 -62.42 15.66
C PRO A 664 64.74 -62.78 15.00
N LEU A 665 65.76 -63.10 15.79
CA LEU A 665 67.09 -63.49 15.28
C LEU A 665 67.15 -64.92 14.69
N GLU A 666 66.15 -65.76 15.01
CA GLU A 666 66.07 -67.13 14.51
C GLU A 666 65.46 -67.19 13.10
N PRO A 667 65.92 -68.09 12.22
CA PRO A 667 65.38 -68.21 10.87
C PRO A 667 63.92 -68.66 10.91
N THR A 668 63.01 -67.71 10.69
CA THR A 668 61.58 -67.95 10.48
C THR A 668 61.29 -68.30 9.03
N THR A 669 60.23 -69.08 8.81
CA THR A 669 59.68 -69.28 7.48
C THR A 669 59.17 -67.95 6.94
N PRO A 670 59.51 -67.55 5.70
CA PRO A 670 58.99 -66.33 5.11
C PRO A 670 57.45 -66.38 5.08
N GLU A 671 56.80 -65.27 5.43
CA GLU A 671 55.33 -65.17 5.47
C GLU A 671 54.70 -65.24 4.06
N THR A 672 55.50 -65.04 3.01
CA THR A 672 55.09 -65.06 1.60
C THR A 672 56.06 -65.89 0.75
N GLU A 673 55.56 -66.47 -0.33
CA GLU A 673 56.36 -67.24 -1.32
C GLU A 673 57.03 -66.36 -2.38
N GLU A 674 56.91 -65.03 -2.26
CA GLU A 674 57.46 -64.07 -3.21
C GLU A 674 58.98 -63.92 -3.05
N THR A 675 59.69 -63.76 -4.17
CA THR A 675 61.16 -63.63 -4.12
C THR A 675 61.59 -62.25 -3.61
N PRO A 676 62.74 -62.13 -2.91
CA PRO A 676 63.24 -60.86 -2.37
C PRO A 676 63.33 -59.73 -3.42
N GLU A 677 63.59 -60.09 -4.68
CA GLU A 677 63.64 -59.16 -5.81
C GLU A 677 62.25 -58.60 -6.17
N GLN A 678 61.19 -59.40 -6.08
CA GLN A 678 59.81 -58.96 -6.33
C GLN A 678 59.35 -57.95 -5.28
N ILE A 679 59.56 -58.27 -3.99
CA ILE A 679 59.25 -57.40 -2.85
C ILE A 679 59.98 -56.06 -2.96
N ARG A 680 61.27 -56.09 -3.36
CA ARG A 680 62.07 -54.87 -3.52
C ARG A 680 61.53 -53.95 -4.63
N THR A 681 61.00 -54.54 -5.70
CA THR A 681 60.39 -53.81 -6.82
C THR A 681 59.07 -53.18 -6.37
N GLU A 682 58.26 -53.93 -5.63
CA GLU A 682 57.00 -53.44 -5.05
C GLU A 682 57.23 -52.31 -4.03
N VAL A 683 58.21 -52.42 -3.15
CA VAL A 683 58.59 -51.36 -2.20
C VAL A 683 59.04 -50.10 -2.94
N GLN A 684 59.76 -50.23 -4.07
CA GLN A 684 60.11 -49.08 -4.90
C GLN A 684 58.89 -48.45 -5.56
N GLU A 685 57.94 -49.25 -6.07
CA GLU A 685 56.68 -48.73 -6.60
C GLU A 685 55.82 -48.04 -5.53
N LEU A 686 55.73 -48.62 -4.33
CA LEU A 686 55.01 -48.06 -3.19
C LEU A 686 55.66 -46.76 -2.70
N ARG A 687 56.99 -46.70 -2.60
CA ARG A 687 57.70 -45.46 -2.28
C ARG A 687 57.48 -44.40 -3.36
N ARG A 688 57.50 -44.78 -4.63
CA ARG A 688 57.24 -43.85 -5.74
C ARG A 688 55.79 -43.35 -5.74
N LYS A 689 54.82 -44.19 -5.39
CA LYS A 689 53.41 -43.81 -5.15
C LYS A 689 53.31 -42.84 -3.95
N LEU A 690 53.99 -43.14 -2.84
CA LEU A 690 54.03 -42.30 -1.64
C LEU A 690 54.63 -40.91 -1.94
N THR A 691 55.75 -40.85 -2.69
CA THR A 691 56.36 -39.56 -3.08
C THR A 691 55.49 -38.82 -4.11
N SER A 692 54.75 -39.52 -4.98
CA SER A 692 53.82 -38.90 -5.94
C SER A 692 52.57 -38.30 -5.29
N MET A 693 52.21 -38.71 -4.07
CA MET A 693 51.10 -38.13 -3.31
C MET A 693 51.41 -36.72 -2.78
N GLY A 694 52.70 -36.32 -2.75
CA GLY A 694 53.13 -35.00 -2.29
C GLY A 694 52.88 -34.78 -0.78
N ASN A 695 53.06 -33.53 -0.31
CA ASN A 695 52.75 -33.20 1.07
C ASN A 695 51.24 -33.28 1.30
N VAL A 696 50.82 -34.15 2.23
CA VAL A 696 49.43 -34.26 2.65
C VAL A 696 49.05 -32.98 3.40
N ASN A 697 48.12 -32.21 2.83
CA ASN A 697 47.65 -30.97 3.44
C ASN A 697 46.70 -31.29 4.60
N PHE A 698 47.21 -31.27 5.83
CA PHE A 698 46.40 -31.52 7.04
C PHE A 698 45.33 -30.44 7.29
N LEU A 699 45.49 -29.22 6.73
CA LEU A 699 44.45 -28.19 6.74
C LEU A 699 43.31 -28.49 5.76
N ALA A 700 43.50 -29.40 4.80
CA ALA A 700 42.45 -29.74 3.83
C ALA A 700 41.26 -30.43 4.48
N LEU A 701 41.44 -31.13 5.60
CA LEU A 701 40.33 -31.74 6.34
C LEU A 701 39.49 -30.66 7.04
N GLU A 702 40.14 -29.72 7.74
CA GLU A 702 39.45 -28.58 8.37
C GLU A 702 38.82 -27.63 7.34
N GLU A 703 39.51 -27.37 6.21
CA GLU A 703 38.96 -26.57 5.10
C GLU A 703 37.78 -27.30 4.44
N HIS A 704 37.87 -28.62 4.25
CA HIS A 704 36.76 -29.42 3.74
C HIS A 704 35.59 -29.42 4.73
N GLU A 705 35.82 -29.54 6.04
CA GLU A 705 34.76 -29.47 7.06
C GLU A 705 34.09 -28.09 7.06
N ARG A 706 34.85 -26.99 7.04
CA ARG A 706 34.28 -25.64 6.93
C ARG A 706 33.53 -25.41 5.63
N GLU A 707 34.09 -25.80 4.50
CA GLU A 707 33.43 -25.64 3.20
C GLU A 707 32.24 -26.61 3.04
N ALA A 708 32.26 -27.79 3.67
CA ALA A 708 31.13 -28.70 3.72
C ALA A 708 30.00 -28.16 4.61
N GLU A 709 30.32 -27.58 5.78
CA GLU A 709 29.34 -26.88 6.63
C GLU A 709 28.75 -25.68 5.90
N ARG A 710 29.58 -24.87 5.22
CA ARG A 710 29.13 -23.74 4.42
C ARG A 710 28.28 -24.18 3.23
N HIS A 711 28.67 -25.24 2.54
CA HIS A 711 27.92 -25.82 1.44
C HIS A 711 26.57 -26.37 1.95
N ALA A 712 26.55 -27.07 3.07
CA ALA A 712 25.33 -27.59 3.69
C ALA A 712 24.39 -26.44 4.09
N PHE A 713 24.91 -25.39 4.74
CA PHE A 713 24.14 -24.20 5.08
C PHE A 713 23.57 -23.49 3.84
N LEU A 714 24.39 -23.25 2.82
CA LEU A 714 23.94 -22.60 1.58
C LEU A 714 22.95 -23.47 0.79
N THR A 715 23.14 -24.80 0.79
CA THR A 715 22.21 -25.74 0.17
C THR A 715 20.87 -25.74 0.89
N GLN A 716 20.88 -25.69 2.23
CA GLN A 716 19.65 -25.58 3.01
C GLN A 716 18.94 -24.24 2.78
N GLN A 717 19.67 -23.12 2.77
CA GLN A 717 19.12 -21.81 2.44
C GLN A 717 18.54 -21.76 1.01
N LEU A 718 19.22 -22.37 0.03
CA LEU A 718 18.73 -22.49 -1.33
C LEU A 718 17.45 -23.33 -1.38
N ALA A 719 17.41 -24.46 -0.70
CA ALA A 719 16.23 -25.32 -0.63
C ALA A 719 15.04 -24.58 0.01
N ASP A 720 15.25 -23.87 1.13
CA ASP A 720 14.23 -23.07 1.80
C ASP A 720 13.70 -21.95 0.89
N LEU A 721 14.58 -21.31 0.10
CA LEU A 721 14.20 -20.26 -0.85
C LEU A 721 13.37 -20.83 -2.01
N VAL A 722 13.79 -21.96 -2.57
CA VAL A 722 13.09 -22.66 -3.66
C VAL A 722 11.73 -23.19 -3.18
N ASP A 723 11.65 -23.73 -1.95
CA ASP A 723 10.37 -24.14 -1.37
C ASP A 723 9.47 -22.95 -1.06
N SER A 724 10.03 -21.81 -0.64
CA SER A 724 9.26 -20.57 -0.46
C SER A 724 8.73 -20.03 -1.78
N GLU A 725 9.55 -20.03 -2.84
CA GLU A 725 9.15 -19.66 -4.20
C GLU A 725 8.03 -20.58 -4.72
N ARG A 726 8.19 -21.89 -4.54
CA ARG A 726 7.18 -22.88 -4.91
C ARG A 726 5.88 -22.65 -4.14
N THR A 727 5.96 -22.45 -2.83
CA THR A 727 4.79 -22.19 -1.98
C THR A 727 4.07 -20.90 -2.39
N LEU A 728 4.81 -19.83 -2.70
CA LEU A 728 4.24 -18.58 -3.18
C LEU A 728 3.56 -18.77 -4.54
N THR A 729 4.20 -19.50 -5.45
CA THR A 729 3.64 -19.77 -6.78
C THR A 729 2.40 -20.66 -6.71
N GLU A 730 2.39 -21.68 -5.84
CA GLU A 730 1.22 -22.51 -5.55
C GLU A 730 0.08 -21.68 -4.93
N THR A 731 0.40 -20.79 -3.98
CA THR A 731 -0.58 -19.88 -3.36
C THR A 731 -1.17 -18.91 -4.38
N ILE A 732 -0.34 -18.31 -5.25
CA ILE A 732 -0.79 -17.44 -6.33
C ILE A 732 -1.68 -18.21 -7.31
N ALA A 733 -1.30 -19.44 -7.67
CA ALA A 733 -2.11 -20.29 -8.55
C ALA A 733 -3.46 -20.65 -7.91
N GLU A 734 -3.50 -20.92 -6.61
CA GLU A 734 -4.73 -21.20 -5.87
C GLU A 734 -5.64 -19.96 -5.78
N ILE A 735 -5.06 -18.78 -5.48
CA ILE A 735 -5.79 -17.51 -5.46
C ILE A 735 -6.35 -17.21 -6.85
N ASN A 736 -5.54 -17.33 -7.91
CA ASN A 736 -5.96 -17.08 -9.29
C ASN A 736 -7.04 -18.06 -9.73
N ARG A 737 -6.95 -19.34 -9.37
CA ARG A 737 -8.02 -20.32 -9.63
C ARG A 737 -9.32 -19.91 -8.95
N THR A 738 -9.26 -19.57 -7.66
CA THR A 738 -10.44 -19.15 -6.88
C THR A 738 -11.04 -17.86 -7.45
N ALA A 739 -10.18 -16.90 -7.84
CA ALA A 739 -10.59 -15.65 -8.46
C ALA A 739 -11.25 -15.87 -9.82
N ARG A 740 -10.69 -16.75 -10.68
CA ARG A 740 -11.29 -17.13 -11.97
C ARG A 740 -12.64 -17.80 -11.78
N GLU A 741 -12.75 -18.77 -10.87
CA GLU A 741 -14.01 -19.44 -10.56
C GLU A 741 -15.08 -18.44 -10.06
N HIS A 742 -14.70 -17.55 -9.14
CA HIS A 742 -15.59 -16.51 -8.62
C HIS A 742 -16.00 -15.51 -9.72
N PHE A 743 -15.05 -15.05 -10.54
CA PHE A 743 -15.31 -14.13 -11.63
C PHE A 743 -16.25 -14.74 -12.66
N THR A 744 -15.95 -15.94 -13.17
CA THR A 744 -16.80 -16.62 -14.16
C THR A 744 -18.19 -16.87 -13.60
N THR A 745 -18.30 -17.38 -12.36
CA THR A 745 -19.60 -17.63 -11.72
C THR A 745 -20.41 -16.35 -11.54
N THR A 746 -19.76 -15.27 -11.11
CA THR A 746 -20.42 -13.97 -10.90
C THR A 746 -20.81 -13.36 -12.25
N PHE A 747 -19.94 -13.41 -13.25
CA PHE A 747 -20.21 -12.91 -14.59
C PHE A 747 -21.39 -13.63 -15.25
N THR A 748 -21.45 -14.96 -15.18
CA THR A 748 -22.59 -15.72 -15.72
C THR A 748 -23.90 -15.30 -15.05
N LYS A 749 -23.90 -15.10 -13.72
CA LYS A 749 -25.07 -14.58 -12.99
C LYS A 749 -25.45 -13.16 -13.41
N ILE A 750 -24.46 -12.26 -13.57
CA ILE A 750 -24.71 -10.89 -14.05
C ILE A 750 -25.31 -10.94 -15.46
N ARG A 751 -24.75 -11.77 -16.36
CA ARG A 751 -25.24 -11.95 -17.73
C ARG A 751 -26.68 -12.45 -17.77
N GLU A 752 -27.00 -13.49 -17.01
CA GLU A 752 -28.37 -14.02 -16.91
C GLU A 752 -29.36 -12.97 -16.36
N ASN A 753 -28.99 -12.30 -15.28
CA ASN A 753 -29.81 -11.23 -14.68
C ASN A 753 -29.99 -10.07 -15.66
N PHE A 754 -28.95 -9.69 -16.40
CA PHE A 754 -28.98 -8.61 -17.38
C PHE A 754 -29.92 -8.94 -18.53
N THR A 755 -29.81 -10.13 -19.13
CA THR A 755 -30.71 -10.55 -20.22
C THR A 755 -32.17 -10.61 -19.75
N GLN A 756 -32.43 -11.06 -18.53
CA GLN A 756 -33.79 -11.10 -17.97
C GLN A 756 -34.33 -9.69 -17.69
N LEU A 757 -33.55 -8.82 -17.05
CA LEU A 757 -33.93 -7.45 -16.73
C LEU A 757 -34.17 -6.61 -17.99
N PHE A 758 -33.34 -6.81 -19.02
CA PHE A 758 -33.49 -6.12 -20.29
C PHE A 758 -34.83 -6.46 -20.95
N LYS A 759 -35.25 -7.74 -20.95
CA LYS A 759 -36.57 -8.15 -21.46
C LYS A 759 -37.75 -7.57 -20.66
N VAL A 760 -37.57 -7.33 -19.36
CA VAL A 760 -38.60 -6.72 -18.50
C VAL A 760 -38.72 -5.21 -18.72
N LEU A 761 -37.60 -4.52 -18.97
CA LEU A 761 -37.57 -3.08 -19.27
C LEU A 761 -38.02 -2.76 -20.70
N PHE A 762 -37.83 -3.70 -21.61
CA PHE A 762 -38.20 -3.56 -23.00
C PHE A 762 -39.34 -4.55 -23.34
N SER A 763 -39.40 -5.06 -24.56
CA SER A 763 -40.41 -6.06 -24.98
C SER A 763 -39.80 -7.47 -24.98
N GLU A 764 -40.64 -8.52 -24.99
CA GLU A 764 -40.13 -9.92 -25.07
C GLU A 764 -39.30 -10.20 -26.33
N ASP A 765 -39.49 -9.41 -27.40
CA ASP A 765 -38.76 -9.50 -28.67
C ASP A 765 -37.35 -8.88 -28.63
N ASP A 766 -36.98 -8.19 -27.53
CA ASP A 766 -35.71 -7.46 -27.40
C ASP A 766 -34.63 -8.33 -26.73
N GLU A 767 -33.39 -8.25 -27.26
CA GLU A 767 -32.27 -9.10 -26.83
C GLU A 767 -31.09 -8.24 -26.38
N ALA A 768 -30.47 -8.61 -25.26
CA ALA A 768 -29.19 -8.03 -24.83
C ALA A 768 -28.31 -9.11 -24.21
N ASP A 769 -27.00 -8.97 -24.42
CA ASP A 769 -26.00 -9.94 -24.02
C ASP A 769 -24.70 -9.27 -23.56
N LEU A 770 -23.97 -9.97 -22.69
CA LEU A 770 -22.63 -9.60 -22.23
C LEU A 770 -21.63 -10.63 -22.76
N GLN A 771 -20.64 -10.17 -23.53
CA GLN A 771 -19.64 -11.03 -24.15
C GLN A 771 -18.24 -10.68 -23.65
N MET A 772 -17.44 -11.70 -23.38
CA MET A 772 -16.01 -11.55 -23.10
C MET A 772 -15.25 -11.60 -24.43
N ILE A 773 -14.44 -10.59 -24.72
CA ILE A 773 -13.55 -10.60 -25.89
C ILE A 773 -12.31 -11.43 -25.54
N GLU A 774 -12.07 -12.46 -26.34
CA GLU A 774 -10.89 -13.33 -26.21
C GLU A 774 -9.60 -12.53 -26.45
N THR A 775 -8.71 -12.50 -25.46
CA THR A 775 -7.32 -12.05 -25.57
C THR A 775 -6.41 -13.24 -25.88
N GLU A 776 -5.17 -13.02 -26.34
CA GLU A 776 -4.24 -14.09 -26.78
C GLU A 776 -4.05 -15.21 -25.73
N ASP A 777 -4.20 -14.89 -24.44
CA ASP A 777 -4.04 -15.82 -23.31
C ASP A 777 -5.36 -16.39 -22.73
N ASN A 778 -6.52 -15.95 -23.24
CA ASN A 778 -7.86 -16.42 -22.82
C ASN A 778 -8.13 -16.41 -21.30
N ASP A 779 -7.48 -15.51 -20.54
CA ASP A 779 -7.69 -15.37 -19.09
C ASP A 779 -8.94 -14.51 -18.79
N PRO A 780 -9.99 -15.07 -18.15
CA PRO A 780 -11.20 -14.31 -17.82
C PRO A 780 -10.95 -13.03 -17.00
N LEU A 781 -9.85 -12.96 -16.24
CA LEU A 781 -9.51 -11.79 -15.41
C LEU A 781 -8.98 -10.60 -16.21
N GLU A 782 -8.40 -10.84 -17.40
CA GLU A 782 -7.79 -9.81 -18.26
C GLU A 782 -8.61 -9.56 -19.54
N CYS A 783 -9.77 -10.21 -19.68
CA CYS A 783 -10.67 -10.02 -20.81
C CYS A 783 -11.41 -8.69 -20.77
N GLN A 784 -11.58 -8.06 -21.94
CA GLN A 784 -12.50 -6.92 -22.09
C GLN A 784 -13.95 -7.41 -22.20
N ILE A 785 -14.87 -6.70 -21.56
CA ILE A 785 -16.31 -7.03 -21.58
C ILE A 785 -17.02 -6.10 -22.58
N GLU A 786 -17.66 -6.67 -23.59
CA GLU A 786 -18.49 -5.95 -24.56
C GLU A 786 -19.99 -6.13 -24.25
N ILE A 787 -20.73 -5.01 -24.31
CA ILE A 787 -22.18 -4.98 -24.06
C ILE A 787 -22.89 -4.84 -25.40
N THR A 788 -23.67 -5.86 -25.77
CA THR A 788 -24.45 -5.86 -27.02
C THR A 788 -25.93 -5.77 -26.71
N ALA A 789 -26.64 -4.83 -27.32
CA ALA A 789 -28.09 -4.68 -27.18
C ALA A 789 -28.77 -4.58 -28.56
N LYS A 790 -29.97 -5.17 -28.66
CA LYS A 790 -30.77 -5.24 -29.88
C LYS A 790 -32.23 -4.87 -29.58
N PRO A 791 -32.57 -3.57 -29.70
CA PRO A 791 -33.95 -3.09 -29.60
C PRO A 791 -34.74 -3.34 -30.90
N ARG A 792 -36.08 -3.46 -30.79
CA ARG A 792 -37.05 -3.82 -31.83
C ARG A 792 -36.66 -3.41 -33.25
N GLY A 793 -36.43 -4.41 -34.10
CA GLY A 793 -36.26 -4.25 -35.55
C GLY A 793 -34.89 -3.75 -36.03
N LYS A 794 -33.91 -3.55 -35.15
CA LYS A 794 -32.54 -3.11 -35.49
C LYS A 794 -31.52 -4.24 -35.37
N ARG A 795 -30.38 -4.10 -36.05
CA ARG A 795 -29.20 -5.00 -35.89
C ARG A 795 -28.58 -4.81 -34.49
N PRO A 796 -27.85 -5.80 -33.94
CA PRO A 796 -27.11 -5.60 -32.69
C PRO A 796 -26.08 -4.48 -32.86
N HIS A 797 -26.05 -3.53 -31.93
CA HIS A 797 -25.07 -2.44 -31.90
C HIS A 797 -24.39 -2.40 -30.53
N SER A 798 -23.12 -1.95 -30.51
CA SER A 798 -22.43 -1.59 -29.26
C SER A 798 -23.17 -0.43 -28.57
N ILE A 799 -23.09 -0.39 -27.24
CA ILE A 799 -23.79 0.56 -26.36
C ILE A 799 -23.61 2.04 -26.76
N GLU A 800 -22.50 2.36 -27.44
CA GLU A 800 -22.18 3.71 -27.92
C GLU A 800 -23.07 4.19 -29.08
N MET A 801 -23.70 3.27 -29.81
CA MET A 801 -24.53 3.55 -30.98
C MET A 801 -26.04 3.55 -30.70
N LEU A 802 -26.45 3.47 -29.43
CA LEU A 802 -27.87 3.52 -29.00
C LEU A 802 -28.36 4.97 -28.81
N SER A 803 -29.68 5.17 -28.89
CA SER A 803 -30.27 6.49 -28.60
C SER A 803 -30.15 6.85 -27.11
N GLY A 804 -30.16 8.14 -26.77
CA GLY A 804 -29.93 8.61 -25.39
C GLY A 804 -30.82 7.95 -24.32
N GLY A 805 -32.11 7.74 -24.61
CA GLY A 805 -33.03 7.04 -23.69
C GLY A 805 -32.78 5.53 -23.60
N GLU A 806 -32.46 4.87 -24.73
CA GLU A 806 -32.14 3.44 -24.77
C GLU A 806 -30.81 3.14 -24.05
N LYS A 807 -29.81 4.02 -24.20
CA LYS A 807 -28.51 3.92 -23.51
C LYS A 807 -28.68 3.99 -22.00
N THR A 808 -29.49 4.92 -21.51
CA THR A 808 -29.78 5.10 -20.08
C THR A 808 -30.50 3.87 -19.51
N LEU A 809 -31.54 3.36 -20.18
CA LEU A 809 -32.24 2.16 -19.75
C LEU A 809 -31.35 0.90 -19.76
N THR A 810 -30.47 0.78 -20.77
CA THR A 810 -29.51 -0.33 -20.85
C THR A 810 -28.49 -0.28 -19.71
N ALA A 811 -28.00 0.92 -19.38
CA ALA A 811 -27.08 1.13 -18.26
C ALA A 811 -27.76 0.85 -16.90
N ILE A 812 -29.01 1.29 -16.72
CA ILE A 812 -29.82 0.99 -15.53
C ILE A 812 -30.04 -0.53 -15.42
N ALA A 813 -30.38 -1.21 -16.51
CA ALA A 813 -30.55 -2.67 -16.53
C ALA A 813 -29.28 -3.40 -16.09
N LEU A 814 -28.11 -2.96 -16.57
CA LEU A 814 -26.81 -3.54 -16.18
C LEU A 814 -26.49 -3.27 -14.70
N LEU A 815 -26.73 -2.06 -14.22
CA LEU A 815 -26.51 -1.69 -12.83
C LEU A 815 -27.34 -2.56 -11.89
N PHE A 816 -28.63 -2.75 -12.20
CA PHE A 816 -29.50 -3.65 -11.44
C PHE A 816 -29.11 -5.12 -11.60
N ALA A 817 -28.62 -5.55 -12.75
CA ALA A 817 -28.12 -6.92 -12.95
C ALA A 817 -26.92 -7.24 -12.07
N ILE A 818 -25.99 -6.29 -11.94
CA ILE A 818 -24.84 -6.38 -11.03
C ILE A 818 -25.33 -6.39 -9.58
N TYR A 819 -26.25 -5.49 -9.24
CA TYR A 819 -26.83 -5.40 -7.91
C TYR A 819 -27.51 -6.72 -7.45
N LEU A 820 -28.23 -7.40 -8.34
CA LEU A 820 -28.95 -8.64 -8.02
C LEU A 820 -28.06 -9.82 -7.65
N VAL A 821 -26.78 -9.80 -8.03
CA VAL A 821 -25.86 -10.88 -7.65
C VAL A 821 -25.49 -10.81 -6.17
N LYS A 822 -25.52 -9.61 -5.57
CA LYS A 822 -25.29 -9.41 -4.13
C LYS A 822 -26.13 -8.22 -3.62
N PRO A 823 -27.45 -8.42 -3.40
CA PRO A 823 -28.33 -7.34 -3.02
C PRO A 823 -27.95 -6.77 -1.65
N SER A 824 -27.89 -5.45 -1.57
CA SER A 824 -27.70 -4.71 -0.32
C SER A 824 -29.04 -4.58 0.44
N PRO A 825 -29.05 -4.50 1.77
CA PRO A 825 -30.29 -4.29 2.53
C PRO A 825 -31.03 -2.99 2.16
N PHE A 826 -30.29 -1.96 1.74
CA PHE A 826 -30.83 -0.69 1.26
C PHE A 826 -30.13 -0.22 -0.02
N CYS A 827 -30.85 0.54 -0.84
CA CYS A 827 -30.37 1.16 -2.07
C CYS A 827 -30.90 2.60 -2.14
N ILE A 828 -30.01 3.57 -2.33
CA ILE A 828 -30.36 4.99 -2.46
C ILE A 828 -30.20 5.38 -3.93
N LEU A 829 -31.24 5.96 -4.52
CA LEU A 829 -31.28 6.40 -5.91
C LEU A 829 -31.61 7.89 -5.94
N ASP A 830 -30.66 8.70 -6.42
CA ASP A 830 -30.80 10.16 -6.48
C ASP A 830 -31.00 10.63 -7.92
N GLU A 831 -32.18 11.15 -8.23
CA GLU A 831 -32.62 11.70 -9.52
C GLU A 831 -32.33 10.83 -10.76
N VAL A 832 -32.29 9.51 -10.58
CA VAL A 832 -31.98 8.54 -11.65
C VAL A 832 -33.05 8.53 -12.76
N ASP A 833 -34.23 9.08 -12.49
CA ASP A 833 -35.37 9.21 -13.40
C ASP A 833 -35.40 10.53 -14.20
N ALA A 834 -34.50 11.50 -13.92
CA ALA A 834 -34.40 12.75 -14.66
C ALA A 834 -34.19 12.61 -16.19
N PRO A 835 -33.38 11.65 -16.70
CA PRO A 835 -33.21 11.44 -18.15
C PRO A 835 -34.28 10.57 -18.80
N LEU A 836 -35.28 10.07 -18.05
CA LEU A 836 -36.31 9.15 -18.55
C LEU A 836 -37.60 9.91 -18.92
N ASP A 837 -38.25 9.49 -20.00
CA ASP A 837 -39.58 10.00 -20.35
C ASP A 837 -40.69 9.28 -19.57
N ASP A 838 -41.91 9.84 -19.59
CA ASP A 838 -43.06 9.32 -18.85
C ASP A 838 -43.37 7.84 -19.14
N ALA A 839 -43.06 7.35 -20.34
CA ALA A 839 -43.30 5.96 -20.74
C ALA A 839 -42.23 5.00 -20.21
N ASN A 840 -40.97 5.45 -20.12
CA ASN A 840 -39.85 4.65 -19.61
C ASN A 840 -39.77 4.69 -18.08
N ILE A 841 -40.24 5.76 -17.43
CA ILE A 841 -40.41 5.84 -15.97
C ILE A 841 -41.37 4.73 -15.48
N ASP A 842 -42.47 4.49 -16.17
CA ASP A 842 -43.41 3.43 -15.80
C ASP A 842 -42.76 2.03 -15.86
N ARG A 843 -41.78 1.82 -16.76
CA ARG A 843 -41.05 0.55 -16.88
C ARG A 843 -39.98 0.41 -15.79
N TYR A 844 -39.28 1.50 -15.51
CA TYR A 844 -38.32 1.62 -14.42
C TYR A 844 -38.98 1.36 -13.04
N LEU A 845 -40.16 1.94 -12.79
CA LEU A 845 -40.90 1.75 -11.54
C LEU A 845 -41.42 0.33 -11.34
N LYS A 846 -41.77 -0.38 -12.42
CA LYS A 846 -42.14 -1.82 -12.34
C LYS A 846 -40.98 -2.67 -11.83
N ILE A 847 -39.76 -2.36 -12.26
CA ILE A 847 -38.54 -3.01 -11.77
C ILE A 847 -38.34 -2.72 -10.29
N ILE A 848 -38.41 -1.44 -9.89
CA ILE A 848 -38.18 -1.05 -8.49
C ILE A 848 -39.20 -1.69 -7.57
N ARG A 849 -40.49 -1.72 -7.95
CA ARG A 849 -41.54 -2.39 -7.17
C ARG A 849 -41.34 -3.90 -7.05
N LYS A 850 -40.82 -4.55 -8.09
CA LYS A 850 -40.51 -5.99 -8.02
C LYS A 850 -39.34 -6.26 -7.07
N PHE A 851 -38.41 -5.33 -6.95
CA PHE A 851 -37.24 -5.47 -6.08
C PHE A 851 -37.46 -4.93 -4.66
N SER A 852 -38.44 -4.06 -4.44
CA SER A 852 -38.78 -3.53 -3.12
C SER A 852 -39.27 -4.62 -2.15
N GLU A 853 -39.61 -5.82 -2.64
CA GLU A 853 -39.93 -6.98 -1.79
C GLU A 853 -38.72 -7.49 -0.99
N ASN A 854 -37.50 -7.33 -1.52
CA ASN A 854 -36.28 -7.89 -0.92
C ASN A 854 -35.24 -6.83 -0.51
N THR A 855 -35.35 -5.60 -1.02
CA THR A 855 -34.41 -4.49 -0.79
C THR A 855 -35.18 -3.21 -0.49
N GLN A 856 -34.75 -2.44 0.51
CA GLN A 856 -35.32 -1.12 0.78
C GLN A 856 -34.79 -0.07 -0.20
N PHE A 857 -35.69 0.58 -0.96
CA PHE A 857 -35.32 1.65 -1.88
C PHE A 857 -35.63 3.03 -1.27
N LEU A 858 -34.62 3.90 -1.26
CA LEU A 858 -34.76 5.33 -0.92
C LEU A 858 -34.56 6.13 -2.20
N MET A 859 -35.63 6.71 -2.73
CA MET A 859 -35.58 7.46 -3.99
C MET A 859 -35.73 8.95 -3.73
N ILE A 860 -34.81 9.74 -4.28
CA ILE A 860 -34.86 11.20 -4.31
C ILE A 860 -35.23 11.58 -5.74
N THR A 861 -36.35 12.28 -5.91
CA THR A 861 -36.88 12.62 -7.24
C THR A 861 -37.80 13.84 -7.15
N HIS A 862 -37.92 14.58 -8.25
CA HIS A 862 -38.96 15.59 -8.47
C HIS A 862 -40.06 15.10 -9.44
N ASN A 863 -39.98 13.85 -9.93
CA ASN A 863 -40.91 13.30 -10.90
C ASN A 863 -42.20 12.79 -10.24
N LYS A 864 -43.34 13.31 -10.70
CA LYS A 864 -44.66 13.00 -10.13
C LYS A 864 -45.01 11.51 -10.23
N LYS A 865 -44.66 10.83 -11.33
CA LYS A 865 -44.95 9.40 -11.51
C LYS A 865 -44.14 8.51 -10.55
N THR A 866 -42.87 8.87 -10.32
CA THR A 866 -42.01 8.18 -9.35
C THR A 866 -42.50 8.41 -7.92
N MET A 867 -42.93 9.64 -7.59
CA MET A 867 -43.53 9.96 -6.29
C MET A 867 -44.84 9.18 -6.03
N GLU A 868 -45.71 9.06 -7.03
CA GLU A 868 -46.96 8.29 -6.93
C GLU A 868 -46.74 6.80 -6.67
N ALA A 869 -45.57 6.28 -7.03
CA ALA A 869 -45.24 4.88 -6.86
C ALA A 869 -44.58 4.52 -5.52
N ALA A 870 -44.26 5.51 -4.69
CA ALA A 870 -43.63 5.32 -3.39
C ALA A 870 -44.66 5.02 -2.29
N ASP A 871 -44.32 4.18 -1.31
CA ASP A 871 -45.19 3.87 -0.17
C ASP A 871 -45.23 5.01 0.86
N THR A 872 -44.10 5.71 1.03
CA THR A 872 -43.91 6.85 1.93
C THR A 872 -43.11 7.93 1.23
N LEU A 873 -43.59 9.17 1.31
CA LEU A 873 -42.92 10.36 0.80
C LEU A 873 -42.30 11.14 1.96
N TYR A 874 -41.04 11.52 1.80
CA TYR A 874 -40.38 12.48 2.68
C TYR A 874 -40.14 13.76 1.89
N GLY A 875 -40.79 14.86 2.28
CA GLY A 875 -40.57 16.18 1.73
C GLY A 875 -39.61 16.98 2.60
N VAL A 876 -38.72 17.75 1.98
CA VAL A 876 -37.88 18.72 2.70
C VAL A 876 -38.43 20.11 2.44
N THR A 877 -38.78 20.84 3.50
CA THR A 877 -39.26 22.23 3.42
C THR A 877 -38.38 23.16 4.25
N MET A 878 -38.36 24.45 3.90
CA MET A 878 -37.65 25.49 4.64
C MET A 878 -38.68 26.45 5.23
N GLU A 879 -39.05 26.24 6.50
CA GLU A 879 -39.94 27.16 7.24
C GLU A 879 -39.20 28.47 7.62
N GLU A 880 -37.90 28.39 7.87
CA GLU A 880 -37.00 29.52 8.13
C GLU A 880 -35.87 29.55 7.08
N PRO A 881 -35.38 30.74 6.67
CA PRO A 881 -34.24 30.84 5.77
C PRO A 881 -33.03 30.09 6.35
N ALA A 882 -32.47 29.16 5.56
CA ALA A 882 -31.31 28.32 5.92
C ALA A 882 -31.53 27.19 6.95
N VAL A 883 -32.77 26.87 7.33
CA VAL A 883 -33.08 25.67 8.15
C VAL A 883 -34.01 24.72 7.39
N SER A 884 -33.49 23.55 7.01
CA SER A 884 -34.26 22.50 6.34
C SER A 884 -34.95 21.58 7.36
N LYS A 885 -36.25 21.40 7.20
CA LYS A 885 -37.10 20.53 8.04
C LYS A 885 -37.71 19.44 7.18
N VAL A 886 -37.62 18.19 7.65
CA VAL A 886 -38.18 17.03 6.95
C VAL A 886 -39.62 16.81 7.41
N VAL A 887 -40.54 16.71 6.45
CA VAL A 887 -41.94 16.33 6.63
C VAL A 887 -42.17 14.98 5.96
N SER A 888 -43.05 14.14 6.50
CA SER A 888 -43.34 12.82 5.92
C SER A 888 -44.83 12.64 5.69
N VAL A 889 -45.18 11.96 4.60
CA VAL A 889 -46.55 11.64 4.19
C VAL A 889 -46.57 10.18 3.72
N GLN A 890 -47.39 9.36 4.35
CA GLN A 890 -47.56 7.97 3.94
C GLN A 890 -48.71 7.87 2.92
N LEU A 891 -48.43 7.31 1.74
CA LEU A 891 -49.41 7.20 0.63
C LEU A 891 -50.22 5.90 0.68
N SER A 892 -49.75 4.91 1.47
CA SER A 892 -50.45 3.65 1.73
C SER A 892 -51.61 3.87 2.71
N GLY A 893 -52.83 3.70 2.19
CA GLY A 893 -54.06 3.81 2.98
C GLY A 893 -54.20 2.69 4.00
N ASP A 894 -53.83 2.97 5.23
CA ASP A 894 -54.56 2.49 6.40
C ASP A 894 -54.67 3.64 7.42
N ARG A 895 -55.88 3.85 7.93
CA ARG A 895 -56.24 5.05 8.71
C ARG A 895 -55.30 5.23 9.91
N PRO A 896 -54.74 6.43 10.15
CA PRO A 896 -53.99 6.68 11.37
C PRO A 896 -54.98 6.80 12.54
N THR A 897 -54.99 5.81 13.43
CA THR A 897 -55.43 6.03 14.80
C THR A 897 -54.44 6.98 15.47
N THR A 898 -54.96 8.14 15.85
CA THR A 898 -54.36 9.08 16.80
C THR A 898 -53.67 8.36 17.97
N SER A 899 -52.40 8.67 18.20
CA SER A 899 -51.76 8.50 19.51
C SER A 899 -50.71 9.59 19.69
N ALA A 900 -50.95 10.42 20.69
CA ALA A 900 -50.04 11.43 21.18
C ALA A 900 -48.85 10.81 21.93
N ALA A 901 -47.66 11.37 21.73
CA ALA A 901 -46.60 11.56 22.73
C ALA A 901 -45.61 12.59 22.17
#